data_AF-A0AAP2S5A5-F1
#
_entry.id   AF-A0AAP2S5A5-F1
#
_cell.length_a   1.000
_cell.length_b   1.000
_cell.length_c   1.000
_cell.angle_alpha   90.00
_cell.angle_beta   90.00
_cell.angle_gamma   90.00
#
_symmetry.space_group_name_H-M   'P 1'
#
loop_
_entity.id
_entity.type
_entity.pdbx_description
1 polymer ?
#
loop_
_entity_poly.entity_id
_entity_poly.type
_entity_poly.pdbx_seq_one_letter_code
_entity_poly.pdbx_strand_id
1 'polypeptide(L)'
;MGQDAWKQQFFNDQMPACALSGDWLTFCLVDTAGNGKSYGGLAYTINDSAGRQHQGRLNGEGFARVEGFFCGPVVLMLEDSYSGNAMPYQRLMTRADYALPITELQVRAEQALFPDQENLLVEPSPARKKADHFYQVEVSDLVRHSAHLPPISGSANRPMRHALKMMEQLGFGPPELFLDGLVLFPKKLTVLEVRPLRALRPVISTADQFCALNLYQLALMATLSYCEFGQDPPSGSEETVSFPLTPSIGNVFVEHLSCYREAWKFDSVQVQRFYPMYENAAYSRRFEILPFDPKLYERNHSAGENPQRLHFFNDAEFGTDTQAFICHHDEVVLVAVRGTASGADALRDADAHQVPFVEGVGKAHQGFHQAFQAMHNHVLDYLFRFHKDQRIVICGHSLGGAIALLLAEALRRNADRDYNPLLYTYGAPRAADSEFVAGASSLVHHRIVNHNDPVPSVPATWMNTTAKLWIPGAVALFSAPGPGGLLFAAGLVRVGGNPYQHHGEQRHFMPIKLPDGTQSSVLWKPGCESIQEAACNRALQLQGDMPARDNLLKQLFQASQHFMTASYIPAAWATLRRWQQTLESQGTLVTPREFEWIDRALERMGQQLRDKNRELDRRRPTNQRSHAHSHSQALSAEIDRLRTSRERLQSLRWRRLDARDVYGSHADAPHLQASLKRWFSHRENRELSQVASIPPPTLDDRGRAHTLDIDSIV
;
A
#
# COMPACT_ATOMS: atom_id res chain seq x y z
N MET A 1 19.10 -59.68 -37.42
CA MET A 1 18.55 -58.88 -36.31
C MET A 1 17.09 -59.21 -36.17
N GLY A 2 16.65 -59.64 -34.98
CA GLY A 2 15.28 -59.32 -34.55
C GLY A 2 15.38 -57.97 -33.85
N GLN A 3 15.01 -56.88 -34.54
CA GLN A 3 15.09 -55.49 -34.05
C GLN A 3 14.11 -55.18 -32.90
N ASP A 4 13.41 -56.17 -32.36
CA ASP A 4 12.34 -55.98 -31.37
C ASP A 4 12.61 -56.64 -30.01
N ALA A 5 13.82 -57.18 -29.75
CA ALA A 5 14.17 -57.72 -28.41
C ALA A 5 14.15 -56.66 -27.28
N TRP A 6 14.11 -55.37 -27.64
CA TRP A 6 14.04 -54.21 -26.75
C TRP A 6 12.60 -53.83 -26.38
N LYS A 7 11.59 -54.47 -27.01
CA LYS A 7 10.16 -54.19 -26.80
C LYS A 7 9.48 -55.13 -25.79
N GLN A 8 10.22 -56.06 -25.17
CA GLN A 8 9.66 -56.81 -24.05
C GLN A 8 9.63 -55.92 -22.81
N GLN A 9 8.43 -55.70 -22.26
CA GLN A 9 8.24 -55.11 -20.94
C GLN A 9 9.14 -55.83 -19.95
N PHE A 10 10.06 -55.09 -19.33
CA PHE A 10 11.01 -55.61 -18.34
C PHE A 10 10.35 -56.06 -17.03
N PHE A 11 9.01 -56.00 -16.94
CA PHE A 11 8.22 -56.38 -15.78
C PHE A 11 7.04 -57.25 -16.24
N ASN A 12 7.04 -58.50 -15.81
CA ASN A 12 5.88 -59.39 -15.87
C ASN A 12 5.23 -59.36 -14.47
N ASP A 13 3.91 -59.22 -14.40
CA ASP A 13 3.10 -58.99 -13.19
C ASP A 13 3.09 -60.13 -12.15
N GLN A 14 3.98 -61.13 -12.28
CA GLN A 14 4.04 -62.30 -11.40
C GLN A 14 5.37 -62.54 -10.69
N MET A 15 6.36 -61.65 -10.85
CA MET A 15 7.56 -61.66 -10.02
C MET A 15 8.03 -60.21 -9.79
N PRO A 16 7.89 -59.61 -8.59
CA PRO A 16 8.64 -58.40 -8.30
C PRO A 16 10.12 -58.80 -8.39
N ALA A 17 10.87 -58.16 -9.30
CA ALA A 17 12.31 -58.29 -9.33
C ALA A 17 12.82 -58.04 -7.89
N CYS A 18 13.58 -58.99 -7.35
CA CYS A 18 14.09 -58.88 -5.98
C CYS A 18 14.87 -57.56 -5.89
N ALA A 19 14.34 -56.59 -5.14
CA ALA A 19 14.92 -55.27 -5.08
C ALA A 19 16.32 -55.39 -4.45
N LEU A 20 17.35 -55.11 -5.25
CA LEU A 20 18.74 -55.16 -4.78
C LEU A 20 18.93 -54.03 -3.76
N SER A 21 19.40 -54.37 -2.55
CA SER A 21 19.74 -53.39 -1.50
C SER A 21 21.25 -53.22 -1.40
N GLY A 22 21.71 -52.02 -1.02
CA GLY A 22 23.14 -51.77 -0.76
C GLY A 22 23.69 -50.52 -1.45
N ASP A 23 22.85 -49.71 -2.09
CA ASP A 23 23.26 -48.41 -2.59
C ASP A 23 23.46 -47.42 -1.43
N TRP A 24 24.21 -46.37 -1.72
CA TRP A 24 24.51 -45.28 -0.80
C TRP A 24 24.39 -43.95 -1.54
N LEU A 25 24.17 -42.87 -0.81
CA LEU A 25 24.26 -41.50 -1.32
C LEU A 25 24.81 -40.57 -0.25
N THR A 26 25.30 -39.42 -0.66
CA THR A 26 25.67 -38.34 0.26
C THR A 26 25.07 -37.04 -0.23
N PHE A 27 24.46 -36.27 0.66
CA PHE A 27 23.97 -34.94 0.33
C PHE A 27 24.30 -33.93 1.42
N CYS A 28 24.29 -32.66 1.05
CA CYS A 28 24.57 -31.55 1.95
C CYS A 28 23.63 -30.38 1.65
N LEU A 29 23.11 -29.73 2.69
CA LEU A 29 22.41 -28.45 2.58
C LEU A 29 23.37 -27.32 2.94
N VAL A 30 23.44 -26.30 2.09
CA VAL A 30 24.29 -25.12 2.29
C VAL A 30 23.53 -23.83 2.05
N ASP A 31 23.96 -22.75 2.70
CA ASP A 31 23.51 -21.39 2.38
C ASP A 31 24.21 -20.84 1.13
N THR A 32 23.89 -19.61 0.74
CA THR A 32 24.49 -18.96 -0.44
C THR A 32 25.99 -18.66 -0.29
N ALA A 33 26.54 -18.76 0.92
CA ALA A 33 27.99 -18.68 1.16
C ALA A 33 28.66 -20.07 1.07
N GLY A 34 27.88 -21.13 0.81
CA GLY A 34 28.36 -22.51 0.77
C GLY A 34 28.58 -23.13 2.15
N ASN A 35 28.00 -22.56 3.21
CA ASN A 35 28.14 -23.03 4.58
C ASN A 35 26.89 -23.84 5.01
N GLY A 36 27.10 -25.08 5.48
CA GLY A 36 26.01 -25.96 5.91
C GLY A 36 25.63 -25.87 7.39
N LYS A 37 26.36 -25.09 8.20
CA LYS A 37 26.10 -24.98 9.65
C LYS A 37 24.69 -24.53 9.99
N SER A 38 24.13 -23.60 9.21
CA SER A 38 22.76 -23.10 9.36
C SER A 38 21.70 -24.22 9.27
N TYR A 39 22.04 -25.33 8.60
CA TYR A 39 21.17 -26.48 8.37
C TYR A 39 21.49 -27.68 9.27
N GLY A 40 22.47 -27.57 10.15
CA GLY A 40 22.88 -28.65 11.03
C GLY A 40 21.75 -29.15 11.93
N GLY A 41 21.69 -30.47 12.12
CA GLY A 41 20.70 -31.14 12.97
C GLY A 41 19.29 -31.27 12.39
N LEU A 42 19.02 -30.74 11.18
CA LEU A 42 17.75 -30.92 10.49
C LEU A 42 17.44 -32.41 10.30
N ALA A 43 16.22 -32.81 10.64
CA ALA A 43 15.75 -34.14 10.27
C ALA A 43 15.41 -34.20 8.78
N TYR A 44 15.59 -35.39 8.22
CA TYR A 44 15.21 -35.68 6.84
C TYR A 44 14.56 -37.06 6.77
N THR A 45 13.72 -37.21 5.75
CA THR A 45 13.15 -38.49 5.33
C THR A 45 13.54 -38.74 3.88
N ILE A 46 14.04 -39.94 3.59
CA ILE A 46 14.32 -40.42 2.24
C ILE A 46 13.41 -41.60 1.95
N ASN A 47 12.67 -41.53 0.85
CA ASN A 47 11.93 -42.67 0.31
C ASN A 47 12.74 -43.28 -0.82
N ASP A 48 13.06 -44.57 -0.72
CA ASP A 48 13.79 -45.27 -1.77
C ASP A 48 12.88 -45.79 -2.89
N SER A 49 13.50 -46.38 -3.92
CA SER A 49 12.82 -46.89 -5.12
C SER A 49 11.80 -47.99 -4.85
N ALA A 50 11.87 -48.65 -3.69
CA ALA A 50 10.92 -49.66 -3.24
C ALA A 50 9.87 -49.10 -2.26
N GLY A 51 9.86 -47.78 -2.01
CA GLY A 51 8.95 -47.12 -1.07
C GLY A 51 9.33 -47.28 0.40
N ARG A 52 10.54 -47.79 0.72
CA ARG A 52 11.00 -47.88 2.09
C ARG A 52 11.51 -46.51 2.55
N GLN A 53 11.07 -46.11 3.74
CA GLN A 53 11.47 -44.85 4.35
C GLN A 53 12.75 -45.02 5.17
N HIS A 54 13.65 -44.06 5.04
CA HIS A 54 14.89 -43.92 5.80
C HIS A 54 14.91 -42.54 6.43
N GLN A 55 14.99 -42.48 7.76
CA GLN A 55 15.01 -41.22 8.51
C GLN A 55 16.39 -40.97 9.11
N GLY A 56 16.78 -39.71 9.20
CA GLY A 56 18.04 -39.32 9.82
C GLY A 56 18.11 -37.84 10.13
N ARG A 57 19.29 -37.38 10.56
CA ARG A 57 19.58 -35.96 10.79
C ARG A 57 20.86 -35.54 10.09
N LEU A 58 20.88 -34.30 9.60
CA LEU A 58 22.09 -33.66 9.11
C LEU A 58 23.08 -33.48 10.27
N ASN A 59 24.37 -33.70 10.03
CA ASN A 59 25.41 -33.38 11.01
C ASN A 59 25.56 -31.86 11.19
N GLY A 60 26.45 -31.42 12.09
CA GLY A 60 26.66 -29.99 12.39
C GLY A 60 27.14 -29.14 11.20
N GLU A 61 27.59 -29.77 10.11
CA GLU A 61 28.05 -29.11 8.88
C GLU A 61 27.01 -29.24 7.74
N GLY A 62 25.79 -29.72 8.03
CA GLY A 62 24.71 -29.84 7.04
C GLY A 62 24.77 -31.07 6.14
N PHE A 63 25.64 -32.05 6.44
CA PHE A 63 25.82 -33.27 5.64
C PHE A 63 25.03 -34.45 6.18
N ALA A 64 24.60 -35.32 5.27
CA ALA A 64 24.11 -36.66 5.56
C ALA A 64 24.64 -37.68 4.55
N ARG A 65 24.92 -38.88 5.06
CA ARG A 65 25.26 -40.06 4.28
C ARG A 65 24.26 -41.16 4.62
N VAL A 66 23.64 -41.73 3.60
CA VAL A 66 22.61 -42.76 3.73
C VAL A 66 23.08 -43.98 2.97
N GLU A 67 23.00 -45.15 3.59
CA GLU A 67 23.50 -46.42 3.07
C GLU A 67 22.46 -47.53 3.25
N GLY A 68 22.51 -48.56 2.41
CA GLY A 68 21.70 -49.76 2.57
C GLY A 68 20.26 -49.63 2.06
N PHE A 69 19.94 -48.59 1.28
CA PHE A 69 18.65 -48.46 0.62
C PHE A 69 18.59 -49.27 -0.69
N PHE A 70 17.38 -49.48 -1.21
CA PHE A 70 17.17 -50.22 -2.46
C PHE A 70 17.71 -49.45 -3.67
N CYS A 71 18.38 -50.15 -4.58
CA CYS A 71 19.06 -49.54 -5.72
C CYS A 71 18.09 -48.70 -6.56
N GLY A 72 18.50 -47.48 -6.90
CA GLY A 72 17.70 -46.54 -7.67
C GLY A 72 17.72 -45.12 -7.12
N PRO A 73 17.06 -44.18 -7.80
CA PRO A 73 16.85 -42.83 -7.30
C PRO A 73 15.98 -42.84 -6.04
N VAL A 74 16.16 -41.82 -5.21
CA VAL A 74 15.41 -41.65 -3.96
C VAL A 74 14.77 -40.27 -3.90
N VAL A 75 13.72 -40.10 -3.10
CA VAL A 75 13.05 -38.81 -2.87
C VAL A 75 13.38 -38.29 -1.48
N LEU A 76 13.98 -37.11 -1.40
CA LEU A 76 14.34 -36.41 -0.17
C LEU A 76 13.26 -35.40 0.26
N MET A 77 12.92 -35.43 1.54
CA MET A 77 11.99 -34.53 2.22
C MET A 77 12.55 -34.03 3.56
N LEU A 78 12.21 -32.79 3.94
CA LEU A 78 12.55 -32.16 5.23
C LEU A 78 11.29 -31.53 5.86
N GLU A 79 10.39 -32.36 6.37
CA GLU A 79 9.02 -31.98 6.76
C GLU A 79 8.82 -31.70 8.26
N ASP A 80 9.88 -31.81 9.09
CA ASP A 80 9.76 -31.58 10.53
C ASP A 80 9.15 -30.21 10.84
N SER A 81 8.03 -30.21 11.56
CA SER A 81 7.36 -29.00 12.03
C SER A 81 8.28 -28.21 12.96
N TYR A 82 8.24 -26.88 12.85
CA TYR A 82 9.03 -26.02 13.72
C TYR A 82 8.66 -26.24 15.19
N SER A 83 9.68 -26.53 15.99
CA SER A 83 9.55 -26.91 17.40
C SER A 83 10.05 -25.82 18.36
N GLY A 84 10.56 -24.71 17.84
CA GLY A 84 11.10 -23.62 18.65
C GLY A 84 10.03 -22.73 19.29
N ASN A 85 10.50 -21.79 20.10
CA ASN A 85 9.68 -20.94 20.96
C ASN A 85 9.50 -19.50 20.44
N ALA A 86 9.94 -19.19 19.22
CA ALA A 86 9.82 -17.83 18.72
C ALA A 86 8.36 -17.49 18.41
N MET A 87 7.82 -16.51 19.17
CA MET A 87 6.42 -16.09 19.12
C MET A 87 5.87 -15.80 17.71
N PRO A 88 6.60 -15.16 16.78
CA PRO A 88 6.08 -14.92 15.44
C PRO A 88 5.68 -16.21 14.70
N TYR A 89 6.50 -17.26 14.76
CA TYR A 89 6.20 -18.54 14.13
C TYR A 89 5.07 -19.27 14.86
N GLN A 90 5.11 -19.29 16.19
CA GLN A 90 4.06 -19.94 16.99
C GLN A 90 2.67 -19.35 16.70
N ARG A 91 2.56 -18.01 16.58
CA ARG A 91 1.30 -17.34 16.24
C ARG A 91 0.76 -17.76 14.88
N LEU A 92 1.62 -17.89 13.87
CA LEU A 92 1.23 -18.32 12.52
C LEU A 92 0.83 -19.81 12.49
N MET A 93 1.49 -20.65 13.27
CA MET A 93 1.20 -22.09 13.35
C MET A 93 -0.06 -22.42 14.16
N THR A 94 -0.46 -21.55 15.10
CA THR A 94 -1.55 -21.82 16.06
C THR A 94 -2.81 -20.97 15.87
N ARG A 95 -2.83 -20.08 14.86
CA ARG A 95 -4.04 -19.30 14.55
C ARG A 95 -5.18 -20.22 14.11
N ALA A 96 -6.41 -19.84 14.46
CA ALA A 96 -7.59 -20.66 14.21
C ALA A 96 -7.91 -20.84 12.71
N ASP A 97 -7.69 -19.79 11.92
CA ASP A 97 -7.93 -19.77 10.48
C ASP A 97 -6.61 -19.79 9.71
N TYR A 98 -6.49 -20.69 8.74
CA TYR A 98 -5.32 -20.82 7.86
C TYR A 98 -3.99 -20.98 8.62
N ALA A 99 -3.93 -21.82 9.65
CA ALA A 99 -2.69 -22.14 10.35
C ALA A 99 -1.58 -22.57 9.37
N LEU A 100 -0.39 -21.97 9.49
CA LEU A 100 0.70 -22.24 8.55
C LEU A 100 1.52 -23.46 8.98
N PRO A 101 1.78 -24.43 8.08
CA PRO A 101 2.63 -25.60 8.36
C PRO A 101 4.11 -25.22 8.26
N ILE A 102 4.58 -24.38 9.18
CA ILE A 102 5.96 -23.88 9.22
C ILE A 102 6.92 -25.01 9.62
N THR A 103 7.93 -25.26 8.80
CA THR A 103 8.95 -26.29 9.04
C THR A 103 10.23 -25.74 9.66
N GLU A 104 11.01 -26.63 10.29
CA GLU A 104 12.37 -26.35 10.76
C GLU A 104 13.30 -25.88 9.62
N LEU A 105 13.12 -26.40 8.40
CA LEU A 105 13.84 -25.96 7.22
C LEU A 105 13.48 -24.52 6.85
N GLN A 106 12.19 -24.17 6.90
CA GLN A 106 11.70 -22.83 6.61
C GLN A 106 12.35 -21.80 7.53
N VAL A 107 12.30 -22.03 8.85
CA VAL A 107 12.86 -21.09 9.84
C VAL A 107 14.37 -20.92 9.68
N ARG A 108 15.11 -22.01 9.42
CA ARG A 108 16.55 -21.94 9.15
C ARG A 108 16.86 -21.18 7.86
N ALA A 109 16.07 -21.36 6.80
CA ALA A 109 16.23 -20.64 5.54
C ALA A 109 15.95 -19.12 5.67
N GLU A 110 15.08 -18.71 6.59
CA GLU A 110 14.83 -17.29 6.90
C GLU A 110 15.97 -16.63 7.69
N GLN A 111 16.68 -17.44 8.49
CA GLN A 111 17.81 -17.03 9.35
C GLN A 111 19.18 -17.16 8.65
N ALA A 112 19.25 -17.90 7.55
CA ALA A 112 20.47 -18.09 6.78
C ALA A 112 21.05 -16.76 6.30
N LEU A 113 22.37 -16.72 6.14
CA LEU A 113 23.10 -15.55 5.64
C LEU A 113 22.55 -15.12 4.28
N PHE A 114 22.13 -13.87 4.18
CA PHE A 114 21.65 -13.25 2.96
C PHE A 114 22.59 -12.10 2.54
N PRO A 115 23.52 -12.32 1.60
CA PRO A 115 24.33 -11.24 1.08
C PRO A 115 23.45 -10.26 0.28
N ASP A 116 23.65 -8.96 0.47
CA ASP A 116 22.95 -7.92 -0.29
C ASP A 116 23.08 -8.16 -1.81
N GLN A 117 21.98 -7.89 -2.53
CA GLN A 117 21.70 -8.36 -3.90
C GLN A 117 22.76 -8.09 -4.97
N GLU A 118 23.73 -7.20 -4.74
CA GLU A 118 24.76 -6.87 -5.73
C GLU A 118 25.65 -8.07 -6.11
N ASN A 119 25.72 -9.12 -5.28
CA ASN A 119 26.61 -10.27 -5.51
C ASN A 119 25.93 -11.59 -5.93
N LEU A 120 24.59 -11.71 -5.88
CA LEU A 120 23.91 -12.99 -6.14
C LEU A 120 23.84 -13.38 -7.63
N LEU A 121 24.02 -12.41 -8.54
CA LEU A 121 23.89 -12.63 -9.99
C LEU A 121 25.21 -12.90 -10.71
N VAL A 122 26.37 -12.79 -10.04
CA VAL A 122 27.66 -12.66 -10.75
C VAL A 122 28.66 -13.80 -10.48
N GLU A 123 28.62 -14.49 -9.33
CA GLU A 123 29.57 -15.58 -9.06
C GLU A 123 28.91 -16.96 -8.87
N PRO A 124 29.43 -18.04 -9.50
CA PRO A 124 28.97 -19.39 -9.23
C PRO A 124 29.30 -19.77 -7.78
N SER A 125 28.30 -20.28 -7.06
CA SER A 125 28.42 -20.73 -5.67
C SER A 125 29.73 -21.50 -5.43
N PRO A 126 30.53 -21.15 -4.40
CA PRO A 126 31.76 -21.85 -4.07
C PRO A 126 31.55 -23.36 -3.87
N ALA A 127 30.34 -23.74 -3.42
CA ALA A 127 29.97 -25.12 -3.16
C ALA A 127 29.81 -25.96 -4.45
N ARG A 128 29.57 -25.32 -5.60
CA ARG A 128 29.39 -26.00 -6.91
C ARG A 128 30.64 -26.79 -7.33
N LYS A 129 31.85 -26.33 -6.99
CA LYS A 129 33.10 -26.98 -7.37
C LYS A 129 33.40 -28.28 -6.61
N LYS A 130 32.65 -28.57 -5.53
CA LYS A 130 32.91 -29.68 -4.61
C LYS A 130 31.90 -30.82 -4.74
N ALA A 131 30.95 -30.74 -5.68
CA ALA A 131 29.82 -31.66 -5.76
C ALA A 131 29.79 -32.43 -7.10
N ASP A 132 29.30 -33.67 -7.08
CA ASP A 132 28.98 -34.38 -8.32
C ASP A 132 27.73 -33.79 -8.98
N HIS A 133 26.75 -33.39 -8.15
CA HIS A 133 25.53 -32.70 -8.55
C HIS A 133 25.32 -31.48 -7.66
N PHE A 134 24.88 -30.39 -8.27
CA PHE A 134 24.57 -29.15 -7.56
C PHE A 134 23.17 -28.70 -7.95
N TYR A 135 22.34 -28.46 -6.95
CA TYR A 135 21.01 -27.88 -7.13
C TYR A 135 20.89 -26.61 -6.30
N GLN A 136 20.29 -25.59 -6.90
CA GLN A 136 19.73 -24.49 -6.15
C GLN A 136 18.27 -24.84 -5.85
N VAL A 137 17.94 -24.99 -4.57
CA VAL A 137 16.64 -25.47 -4.12
C VAL A 137 15.88 -24.39 -3.36
N GLU A 138 14.57 -24.40 -3.47
CA GLU A 138 13.69 -23.63 -2.61
C GLU A 138 13.14 -24.51 -1.50
N VAL A 139 12.64 -23.91 -0.41
CA VAL A 139 12.00 -24.68 0.68
C VAL A 139 10.84 -25.52 0.13
N SER A 140 10.09 -24.97 -0.84
CA SER A 140 8.98 -25.62 -1.55
C SER A 140 9.38 -26.85 -2.38
N ASP A 141 10.68 -27.10 -2.61
CA ASP A 141 11.17 -28.31 -3.28
C ASP A 141 11.39 -29.47 -2.30
N LEU A 142 11.34 -29.22 -0.99
CA LEU A 142 11.72 -30.18 0.06
C LEU A 142 10.62 -30.40 1.10
N VAL A 143 9.47 -29.74 0.96
CA VAL A 143 8.32 -29.84 1.87
C VAL A 143 7.05 -30.05 1.08
N ARG A 144 6.08 -30.75 1.68
CA ARG A 144 4.79 -31.09 1.06
C ARG A 144 3.85 -29.90 0.96
N HIS A 145 3.56 -29.24 2.08
CA HIS A 145 2.68 -28.08 2.08
C HIS A 145 3.47 -26.83 1.71
N SER A 146 3.26 -26.33 0.50
CA SER A 146 4.02 -25.21 -0.07
C SER A 146 3.16 -24.02 -0.51
N ALA A 147 1.83 -24.11 -0.39
CA ALA A 147 0.93 -23.02 -0.81
C ALA A 147 1.14 -21.70 -0.05
N HIS A 148 1.72 -21.74 1.16
CA HIS A 148 2.07 -20.54 1.93
C HIS A 148 3.47 -20.01 1.63
N LEU A 149 4.28 -20.73 0.85
CA LEU A 149 5.64 -20.38 0.45
C LEU A 149 5.65 -19.57 -0.85
N PRO A 150 6.76 -18.88 -1.19
CA PRO A 150 6.79 -18.08 -2.41
C PRO A 150 6.63 -18.95 -3.66
N PRO A 151 6.06 -18.40 -4.74
CA PRO A 151 6.02 -19.09 -6.00
C PRO A 151 7.44 -19.31 -6.51
N ILE A 152 7.55 -20.38 -7.28
CA ILE A 152 8.80 -20.94 -7.75
C ILE A 152 9.56 -19.98 -8.67
N SER A 153 10.86 -19.79 -8.44
CA SER A 153 11.72 -19.00 -9.33
C SER A 153 12.32 -19.81 -10.50
N GLY A 154 12.45 -19.16 -11.66
CA GLY A 154 13.00 -19.76 -12.90
C GLY A 154 14.53 -19.84 -12.97
N SER A 155 15.20 -20.35 -11.93
CA SER A 155 16.67 -20.49 -11.92
C SER A 155 17.15 -21.65 -12.81
N ALA A 156 18.28 -21.46 -13.51
CA ALA A 156 18.85 -22.46 -14.43
C ALA A 156 19.43 -23.71 -13.72
N ASN A 157 19.80 -23.61 -12.43
CA ASN A 157 20.37 -24.72 -11.65
C ASN A 157 19.34 -25.41 -10.73
N ARG A 158 18.04 -25.24 -11.02
CA ARG A 158 16.97 -25.82 -10.22
C ARG A 158 16.80 -27.32 -10.52
N PRO A 159 16.38 -28.14 -9.54
CA PRO A 159 15.97 -29.51 -9.80
C PRO A 159 14.89 -29.61 -10.88
N MET A 160 15.03 -30.55 -11.79
CA MET A 160 14.04 -30.77 -12.83
C MET A 160 12.90 -31.64 -12.28
N ARG A 161 11.70 -31.05 -12.14
CA ARG A 161 10.50 -31.75 -11.61
C ARG A 161 10.02 -32.92 -12.46
N HIS A 162 10.47 -33.04 -13.72
CA HIS A 162 10.13 -34.21 -14.54
C HIS A 162 10.72 -35.51 -14.00
N ALA A 163 11.77 -35.46 -13.17
CA ALA A 163 12.35 -36.67 -12.57
C ALA A 163 11.35 -37.41 -11.68
N LEU A 164 10.52 -36.67 -10.92
CA LEU A 164 9.43 -37.23 -10.12
C LEU A 164 8.39 -37.92 -11.01
N LYS A 165 7.93 -37.23 -12.06
CA LYS A 165 6.99 -37.77 -13.06
C LYS A 165 7.54 -38.99 -13.78
N MET A 166 8.85 -39.04 -14.04
CA MET A 166 9.51 -40.21 -14.62
C MET A 166 9.54 -41.38 -13.63
N MET A 167 9.82 -41.13 -12.34
CA MET A 167 9.78 -42.19 -11.33
C MET A 167 8.37 -42.79 -11.21
N GLU A 168 7.34 -41.95 -11.22
CA GLU A 168 5.93 -42.37 -11.25
C GLU A 168 5.63 -43.24 -12.48
N GLN A 169 5.96 -42.76 -13.68
CA GLN A 169 5.72 -43.48 -14.95
C GLN A 169 6.47 -44.82 -15.05
N LEU A 170 7.62 -44.93 -14.38
CA LEU A 170 8.44 -46.14 -14.35
C LEU A 170 8.06 -47.09 -13.21
N GLY A 171 7.07 -46.75 -12.38
CA GLY A 171 6.57 -47.61 -11.31
C GLY A 171 7.54 -47.80 -10.15
N PHE A 172 8.48 -46.86 -9.94
CA PHE A 172 9.26 -46.83 -8.70
C PHE A 172 8.36 -46.32 -7.58
N GLY A 173 8.34 -46.96 -6.41
CA GLY A 173 7.58 -46.53 -5.21
C GLY A 173 6.04 -46.41 -5.36
N PRO A 174 5.31 -46.16 -4.26
CA PRO A 174 3.86 -45.91 -4.29
C PRO A 174 3.48 -44.56 -4.93
N PRO A 175 2.36 -44.45 -5.67
CA PRO A 175 2.00 -43.27 -6.48
C PRO A 175 1.95 -41.94 -5.72
N GLU A 176 1.55 -41.97 -4.44
CA GLU A 176 1.41 -40.77 -3.59
C GLU A 176 2.75 -40.09 -3.25
N LEU A 177 3.89 -40.77 -3.42
CA LEU A 177 5.23 -40.23 -3.11
C LEU A 177 5.81 -39.33 -4.22
N PHE A 178 5.15 -39.21 -5.38
CA PHE A 178 5.71 -38.53 -6.57
C PHE A 178 5.22 -37.12 -6.80
N LEU A 179 4.45 -36.56 -5.87
CA LEU A 179 3.96 -35.18 -5.97
C LEU A 179 4.91 -34.17 -5.32
N ASP A 180 5.67 -34.58 -4.30
CA ASP A 180 6.45 -33.69 -3.44
C ASP A 180 7.87 -34.20 -3.17
N GLY A 181 8.84 -33.29 -3.13
CA GLY A 181 10.23 -33.58 -2.74
C GLY A 181 11.27 -33.52 -3.85
N LEU A 182 12.49 -33.89 -3.50
CA LEU A 182 13.65 -33.80 -4.39
C LEU A 182 14.24 -35.16 -4.72
N VAL A 183 14.31 -35.48 -6.01
CA VAL A 183 14.97 -36.71 -6.48
C VAL A 183 16.49 -36.58 -6.37
N LEU A 184 17.12 -37.53 -5.69
CA LEU A 184 18.57 -37.69 -5.59
C LEU A 184 19.01 -39.01 -6.22
N PHE A 185 20.20 -38.99 -6.83
CA PHE A 185 20.77 -40.17 -7.47
C PHE A 185 21.80 -40.86 -6.55
N PRO A 186 21.83 -42.21 -6.53
CA PRO A 186 22.77 -42.96 -5.71
C PRO A 186 24.21 -42.80 -6.19
N LYS A 187 25.17 -43.11 -5.31
CA LYS A 187 26.63 -43.09 -5.54
C LYS A 187 27.15 -41.72 -6.00
N LYS A 188 26.50 -40.66 -5.55
CA LYS A 188 26.83 -39.26 -5.86
C LYS A 188 26.84 -38.44 -4.57
N LEU A 189 27.68 -37.40 -4.56
CA LEU A 189 27.59 -36.28 -3.64
C LEU A 189 26.74 -35.17 -4.26
N THR A 190 25.56 -34.94 -3.70
CA THR A 190 24.67 -33.84 -4.12
C THR A 190 24.74 -32.67 -3.13
N VAL A 191 25.05 -31.48 -3.62
CA VAL A 191 24.97 -30.25 -2.82
C VAL A 191 23.69 -29.51 -3.16
N LEU A 192 22.93 -29.16 -2.12
CA LEU A 192 21.67 -28.43 -2.18
C LEU A 192 21.90 -27.04 -1.58
N GLU A 193 22.06 -26.04 -2.44
CA GLU A 193 22.08 -24.64 -2.01
C GLU A 193 20.65 -24.17 -1.77
N VAL A 194 20.29 -23.99 -0.50
CA VAL A 194 18.96 -23.53 -0.11
C VAL A 194 18.90 -22.02 -0.29
N ARG A 195 17.99 -21.57 -1.18
CA ARG A 195 17.76 -20.15 -1.39
C ARG A 195 17.24 -19.52 -0.09
N PRO A 196 17.82 -18.40 0.37
CA PRO A 196 17.35 -17.73 1.58
C PRO A 196 15.90 -17.29 1.44
N LEU A 197 15.12 -17.54 2.47
CA LEU A 197 13.68 -17.33 2.46
C LEU A 197 13.37 -15.91 2.97
N ARG A 198 13.44 -14.93 2.08
CA ARG A 198 13.27 -13.50 2.39
C ARG A 198 12.16 -12.89 1.54
N ALA A 199 11.52 -11.85 2.06
CA ALA A 199 10.54 -11.05 1.35
C ALA A 199 10.86 -9.55 1.48
N LEU A 200 10.33 -8.75 0.57
CA LEU A 200 10.34 -7.30 0.69
C LEU A 200 9.04 -6.81 1.31
N ARG A 201 9.13 -5.83 2.20
CA ARG A 201 7.97 -5.21 2.85
C ARG A 201 8.01 -3.70 2.64
N PRO A 202 6.93 -3.06 2.12
CA PRO A 202 6.84 -1.61 2.13
C PRO A 202 6.92 -1.11 3.57
N VAL A 203 7.81 -0.16 3.84
CA VAL A 203 7.96 0.42 5.18
C VAL A 203 6.77 1.35 5.45
N ILE A 204 5.93 0.98 6.41
CA ILE A 204 4.77 1.77 6.85
C ILE A 204 4.95 2.12 8.33
N SER A 205 4.89 3.41 8.66
CA SER A 205 4.93 3.89 10.04
C SER A 205 3.63 3.61 10.76
N THR A 206 3.72 3.13 12.00
CA THR A 206 2.58 2.85 12.89
C THR A 206 2.22 4.02 13.81
N ALA A 207 3.07 5.06 13.85
CA ALA A 207 2.88 6.24 14.70
C ALA A 207 1.70 7.12 14.25
N ASP A 208 1.02 7.73 15.22
CA ASP A 208 -0.09 8.68 15.00
C ASP A 208 0.36 9.96 14.28
N GLN A 209 1.63 10.34 14.50
CA GLN A 209 2.21 11.54 13.93
C GLN A 209 2.35 11.40 12.42
N PHE A 210 2.00 12.48 11.72
CA PHE A 210 2.22 12.57 10.28
C PHE A 210 3.71 12.43 9.95
N CYS A 211 4.05 11.52 9.04
CA CYS A 211 5.37 11.48 8.43
C CYS A 211 5.32 11.48 6.89
N ALA A 212 6.37 12.02 6.26
CA ALA A 212 6.47 12.09 4.80
C ALA A 212 6.58 10.70 4.14
N LEU A 213 7.15 9.72 4.85
CA LEU A 213 7.20 8.33 4.38
C LEU A 213 5.79 7.76 4.17
N ASN A 214 4.90 7.85 5.17
CA ASN A 214 3.53 7.36 5.04
C ASN A 214 2.75 8.14 3.98
N LEU A 215 2.97 9.47 3.87
CA LEU A 215 2.38 10.27 2.80
C LEU A 215 2.63 9.64 1.41
N TYR A 216 3.86 9.19 1.14
CA TYR A 216 4.23 8.58 -0.14
C TYR A 216 3.79 7.11 -0.26
N GLN A 217 4.09 6.29 0.74
CA GLN A 217 3.82 4.84 0.70
C GLN A 217 2.32 4.56 0.59
N LEU A 218 1.49 5.26 1.38
CA LEU A 218 0.04 5.07 1.37
C LEU A 218 -0.62 5.69 0.13
N ALA A 219 0.03 6.61 -0.57
CA ALA A 219 -0.45 7.07 -1.87
C ALA A 219 -0.34 5.95 -2.92
N LEU A 220 0.74 5.16 -2.87
CA LEU A 220 0.92 3.99 -3.75
C LEU A 220 -0.09 2.89 -3.39
N MET A 221 -0.34 2.64 -2.10
CA MET A 221 -1.33 1.64 -1.66
C MET A 221 -2.76 2.05 -1.99
N ALA A 222 -3.12 3.33 -1.80
CA ALA A 222 -4.41 3.85 -2.23
C ALA A 222 -4.58 3.74 -3.76
N THR A 223 -3.52 3.92 -4.53
CA THR A 223 -3.55 3.75 -5.99
C THR A 223 -3.74 2.28 -6.38
N LEU A 224 -3.08 1.35 -5.68
CA LEU A 224 -3.22 -0.09 -5.92
C LEU A 224 -4.67 -0.59 -5.77
N SER A 225 -5.49 0.10 -4.96
CA SER A 225 -6.91 -0.26 -4.80
C SER A 225 -7.74 -0.12 -6.09
N TYR A 226 -7.23 0.59 -7.11
CA TYR A 226 -7.84 0.67 -8.44
C TYR A 226 -7.51 -0.53 -9.34
N CYS A 227 -6.59 -1.39 -8.93
CA CYS A 227 -6.29 -2.63 -9.63
C CYS A 227 -7.19 -3.77 -9.15
N GLU A 228 -7.45 -4.72 -10.03
CA GLU A 228 -8.06 -5.99 -9.66
C GLU A 228 -7.16 -6.77 -8.70
N PHE A 229 -7.75 -7.72 -7.98
CA PHE A 229 -6.95 -8.66 -7.19
C PHE A 229 -6.08 -9.56 -8.07
N GLY A 230 -6.62 -9.95 -9.23
CA GLY A 230 -5.89 -10.63 -10.31
C GLY A 230 -5.51 -12.07 -10.00
N GLN A 231 -6.35 -12.80 -9.25
CA GLN A 231 -6.20 -14.24 -9.04
C GLN A 231 -6.62 -15.02 -10.28
N ASP A 232 -5.85 -16.04 -10.62
CA ASP A 232 -6.17 -17.02 -11.67
C ASP A 232 -6.03 -18.45 -11.10
N PRO A 233 -7.08 -19.30 -11.18
CA PRO A 233 -8.42 -19.00 -11.67
C PRO A 233 -9.23 -18.06 -10.74
N PRO A 234 -10.22 -17.32 -11.26
CA PRO A 234 -11.03 -16.38 -10.47
C PRO A 234 -11.97 -17.09 -9.48
N SER A 235 -12.41 -18.32 -9.79
CA SER A 235 -13.14 -19.23 -8.90
C SER A 235 -12.25 -20.41 -8.55
N GLY A 236 -12.11 -20.76 -7.27
CA GLY A 236 -11.19 -21.77 -6.74
C GLY A 236 -11.55 -23.24 -7.06
N SER A 237 -11.86 -23.54 -8.32
CA SER A 237 -12.16 -24.90 -8.80
C SER A 237 -10.91 -25.74 -9.10
N GLU A 238 -9.71 -25.15 -9.01
CA GLU A 238 -8.43 -25.85 -9.24
C GLU A 238 -7.65 -26.07 -7.94
N GLU A 239 -6.60 -26.89 -7.97
CA GLU A 239 -5.78 -27.20 -6.79
C GLU A 239 -4.85 -26.04 -6.36
N THR A 240 -4.57 -25.10 -7.26
CA THR A 240 -3.64 -23.98 -7.02
C THR A 240 -4.17 -22.67 -7.60
N VAL A 241 -3.61 -21.55 -7.15
CA VAL A 241 -3.89 -20.21 -7.69
C VAL A 241 -2.59 -19.48 -8.02
N SER A 242 -2.66 -18.55 -8.96
CA SER A 242 -1.56 -17.68 -9.37
C SER A 242 -2.02 -16.24 -9.57
N PHE A 243 -1.07 -15.30 -9.74
CA PHE A 243 -1.38 -13.87 -9.90
C PHE A 243 -0.68 -13.24 -11.12
N PRO A 244 -1.07 -13.63 -12.34
CA PRO A 244 -0.34 -13.27 -13.56
C PRO A 244 -0.52 -11.80 -14.00
N LEU A 245 -1.62 -11.15 -13.60
CA LEU A 245 -1.94 -9.79 -14.05
C LEU A 245 -0.97 -8.75 -13.46
N THR A 246 -0.35 -7.94 -14.32
CA THR A 246 0.65 -6.95 -13.90
C THR A 246 0.25 -5.51 -14.27
N PRO A 247 -0.01 -4.60 -13.29
CA PRO A 247 -0.09 -4.87 -11.86
C PRO A 247 -1.45 -5.44 -11.47
N SER A 248 -1.47 -6.20 -10.37
CA SER A 248 -2.66 -6.57 -9.59
C SER A 248 -2.27 -6.62 -8.12
N ILE A 249 -3.25 -6.60 -7.21
CA ILE A 249 -2.96 -6.67 -5.77
C ILE A 249 -2.18 -7.97 -5.44
N GLY A 250 -2.67 -9.12 -5.92
CA GLY A 250 -2.00 -10.40 -5.73
C GLY A 250 -0.61 -10.44 -6.38
N ASN A 251 -0.45 -9.85 -7.56
CA ASN A 251 0.85 -9.80 -8.25
C ASN A 251 1.89 -8.97 -7.50
N VAL A 252 1.48 -7.85 -6.89
CA VAL A 252 2.38 -7.03 -6.07
C VAL A 252 2.81 -7.81 -4.83
N PHE A 253 1.88 -8.34 -4.05
CA PHE A 253 2.23 -8.99 -2.78
C PHE A 253 2.86 -10.38 -2.93
N VAL A 254 2.42 -11.19 -3.90
CA VAL A 254 2.87 -12.58 -4.09
C VAL A 254 3.99 -12.69 -5.13
N GLU A 255 3.79 -12.21 -6.35
CA GLU A 255 4.76 -12.44 -7.44
C GLU A 255 5.99 -11.51 -7.37
N HIS A 256 5.86 -10.37 -6.69
CA HIS A 256 6.95 -9.42 -6.48
C HIS A 256 7.51 -9.50 -5.06
N LEU A 257 6.77 -8.98 -4.08
CA LEU A 257 7.30 -8.73 -2.75
C LEU A 257 7.69 -10.02 -2.01
N SER A 258 6.83 -11.04 -2.06
CA SER A 258 7.11 -12.37 -1.50
C SER A 258 8.30 -13.07 -2.19
N CYS A 259 8.57 -12.74 -3.46
CA CYS A 259 9.71 -13.25 -4.24
C CYS A 259 10.99 -12.42 -4.10
N TYR A 260 11.03 -11.48 -3.15
CA TYR A 260 12.13 -10.54 -2.96
C TYR A 260 12.43 -9.67 -4.21
N ARG A 261 11.38 -9.30 -4.95
CA ARG A 261 11.44 -8.42 -6.12
C ARG A 261 10.69 -7.12 -5.84
N GLU A 262 11.26 -6.00 -6.26
CA GLU A 262 10.68 -4.68 -6.03
C GLU A 262 9.54 -4.41 -7.01
N ALA A 263 8.34 -4.16 -6.48
CA ALA A 263 7.24 -3.63 -7.28
C ALA A 263 7.39 -2.12 -7.46
N TRP A 264 7.05 -1.61 -8.64
CA TRP A 264 7.11 -0.17 -8.95
C TRP A 264 5.87 0.34 -9.68
N LYS A 265 5.00 -0.57 -10.14
CA LYS A 265 3.79 -0.28 -10.89
C LYS A 265 2.58 -0.57 -10.00
N PHE A 266 1.76 0.44 -9.73
CA PHE A 266 0.62 0.37 -8.81
C PHE A 266 -0.70 0.73 -9.49
N ASP A 267 -0.66 1.04 -10.78
CA ASP A 267 -1.82 1.31 -11.61
C ASP A 267 -1.52 0.84 -13.05
N SER A 268 -2.53 0.33 -13.76
CA SER A 268 -2.35 -0.30 -15.07
C SER A 268 -1.96 0.70 -16.16
N VAL A 269 -2.45 1.94 -16.08
CA VAL A 269 -2.16 3.05 -17.01
C VAL A 269 -0.95 3.88 -16.58
N GLN A 270 -0.36 3.60 -15.42
CA GLN A 270 0.87 4.22 -14.94
C GLN A 270 2.03 4.04 -15.94
N VAL A 271 2.58 5.17 -16.39
CA VAL A 271 3.76 5.22 -17.27
C VAL A 271 5.05 5.46 -16.47
N GLN A 272 5.03 6.38 -15.50
CA GLN A 272 6.18 6.71 -14.67
C GLN A 272 6.43 5.62 -13.64
N ARG A 273 7.69 5.30 -13.30
CA ARG A 273 8.01 4.33 -12.25
C ARG A 273 8.00 4.98 -10.88
N PHE A 274 7.36 4.35 -9.90
CA PHE A 274 7.35 4.79 -8.51
C PHE A 274 7.78 3.64 -7.62
N TYR A 275 8.96 3.75 -7.00
CA TYR A 275 9.49 2.72 -6.14
C TYR A 275 9.18 3.05 -4.67
N PRO A 276 8.40 2.21 -3.96
CA PRO A 276 8.28 2.28 -2.51
C PRO A 276 9.63 2.13 -1.81
N MET A 277 9.71 2.61 -0.57
CA MET A 277 10.82 2.23 0.30
C MET A 277 10.53 0.84 0.88
N TYR A 278 11.42 -0.12 0.62
CA TYR A 278 11.27 -1.50 1.07
C TYR A 278 12.26 -1.84 2.18
N GLU A 279 11.84 -2.64 3.16
CA GLU A 279 12.71 -3.33 4.09
C GLU A 279 12.84 -4.82 3.72
N ASN A 280 13.98 -5.40 4.12
CA ASN A 280 14.22 -6.83 4.02
C ASN A 280 13.63 -7.53 5.24
N ALA A 281 12.60 -8.36 5.02
CA ALA A 281 11.94 -9.12 6.07
C ALA A 281 12.17 -10.63 5.91
N ALA A 282 12.15 -11.34 7.04
CA ALA A 282 11.96 -12.78 7.02
C ALA A 282 10.62 -13.07 6.33
N TYR A 283 10.54 -14.13 5.53
CA TYR A 283 9.36 -14.37 4.69
C TYR A 283 8.06 -14.52 5.50
N SER A 284 8.12 -15.11 6.69
CA SER A 284 6.99 -15.19 7.62
C SER A 284 6.51 -13.83 8.18
N ARG A 285 7.22 -12.72 7.89
CA ARG A 285 6.84 -11.34 8.27
C ARG A 285 6.43 -10.47 7.08
N ARG A 286 6.23 -11.07 5.90
CA ARG A 286 5.73 -10.38 4.70
C ARG A 286 4.28 -9.91 4.90
N PHE A 287 3.82 -9.03 4.01
CA PHE A 287 2.38 -8.85 3.83
C PHE A 287 1.78 -10.13 3.27
N GLU A 288 0.99 -10.80 4.10
CA GLU A 288 0.44 -12.10 3.79
C GLU A 288 -0.77 -11.98 2.87
N ILE A 289 -0.72 -12.73 1.78
CA ILE A 289 -1.90 -13.21 1.06
C ILE A 289 -2.09 -14.65 1.51
N LEU A 290 -3.28 -14.96 2.03
CA LEU A 290 -3.58 -16.24 2.64
C LEU A 290 -3.36 -17.37 1.66
N PRO A 291 -2.84 -18.52 2.11
CA PRO A 291 -2.57 -19.64 1.23
C PRO A 291 -3.86 -20.26 0.69
N PHE A 292 -3.77 -20.84 -0.50
CA PHE A 292 -4.82 -21.65 -1.09
C PHE A 292 -4.30 -23.07 -1.27
N ASP A 293 -4.76 -23.97 -0.41
CA ASP A 293 -4.44 -25.39 -0.43
C ASP A 293 -5.70 -26.15 -0.02
N PRO A 294 -6.53 -26.56 -1.00
CA PRO A 294 -7.79 -27.22 -0.70
C PRO A 294 -7.64 -28.59 -0.03
N LYS A 295 -6.44 -29.18 -0.02
CA LYS A 295 -6.13 -30.43 0.70
C LYS A 295 -5.85 -30.16 2.18
N LEU A 296 -5.29 -28.99 2.51
CA LEU A 296 -4.97 -28.58 3.88
C LEU A 296 -6.10 -27.77 4.55
N TYR A 297 -6.79 -26.92 3.81
CA TYR A 297 -7.81 -26.01 4.33
C TYR A 297 -9.19 -26.37 3.80
N GLU A 298 -9.97 -27.11 4.59
CA GLU A 298 -11.31 -27.56 4.23
C GLU A 298 -12.23 -26.42 3.75
N ARG A 299 -12.06 -25.21 4.31
CA ARG A 299 -12.84 -24.02 3.93
C ARG A 299 -12.65 -23.58 2.49
N ASN A 300 -11.52 -23.92 1.85
CA ASN A 300 -11.34 -23.68 0.42
C ASN A 300 -12.37 -24.47 -0.41
N HIS A 301 -12.80 -25.63 0.07
CA HIS A 301 -13.89 -26.41 -0.54
C HIS A 301 -15.26 -26.03 0.04
N SER A 302 -15.44 -26.16 1.36
CA SER A 302 -16.76 -26.11 2.00
C SER A 302 -17.41 -24.72 1.97
N ALA A 303 -16.60 -23.66 2.06
CA ALA A 303 -17.05 -22.27 2.01
C ALA A 303 -16.67 -21.56 0.71
N GLY A 304 -15.97 -22.26 -0.21
CA GLY A 304 -15.41 -21.68 -1.43
C GLY A 304 -14.44 -20.53 -1.15
N GLU A 305 -13.82 -20.49 0.04
CA GLU A 305 -12.89 -19.43 0.42
C GLU A 305 -11.65 -19.49 -0.47
N ASN A 306 -11.18 -18.34 -0.93
CA ASN A 306 -9.93 -18.22 -1.67
C ASN A 306 -9.30 -16.87 -1.38
N PRO A 307 -8.02 -16.66 -1.75
CA PRO A 307 -7.31 -15.44 -1.42
C PRO A 307 -8.05 -14.18 -1.90
N GLN A 308 -8.59 -14.18 -3.11
CA GLN A 308 -9.37 -13.06 -3.63
C GLN A 308 -10.59 -12.76 -2.76
N ARG A 309 -11.40 -13.77 -2.42
CA ARG A 309 -12.61 -13.59 -1.60
C ARG A 309 -12.34 -13.12 -0.18
N LEU A 310 -11.15 -13.39 0.36
CA LEU A 310 -10.77 -13.00 1.72
C LEU A 310 -10.11 -11.64 1.78
N HIS A 311 -9.30 -11.30 0.77
CA HIS A 311 -8.48 -10.09 0.76
C HIS A 311 -9.06 -8.96 -0.08
N PHE A 312 -10.07 -9.22 -0.90
CA PHE A 312 -10.63 -8.24 -1.82
C PHE A 312 -12.14 -8.19 -1.72
N PHE A 313 -12.65 -7.02 -1.40
CA PHE A 313 -14.05 -6.68 -1.49
C PHE A 313 -14.32 -6.05 -2.86
N ASN A 314 -15.35 -6.54 -3.56
CA ASN A 314 -15.79 -5.99 -4.84
C ASN A 314 -17.31 -6.04 -4.97
N ASP A 315 -17.93 -4.86 -4.99
CA ASP A 315 -19.37 -4.66 -5.13
C ASP A 315 -19.76 -4.02 -6.48
N ALA A 316 -18.86 -4.04 -7.47
CA ALA A 316 -19.10 -3.51 -8.82
C ALA A 316 -20.38 -4.04 -9.46
N GLU A 317 -20.69 -5.33 -9.26
CA GLU A 317 -21.84 -5.99 -9.86
C GLU A 317 -23.14 -5.85 -9.03
N PHE A 318 -23.04 -5.42 -7.77
CA PHE A 318 -24.15 -5.47 -6.80
C PHE A 318 -24.65 -4.09 -6.33
N GLY A 319 -24.05 -3.01 -6.82
CA GLY A 319 -24.72 -1.72 -6.95
C GLY A 319 -24.11 -0.53 -6.20
N THR A 320 -23.02 -0.71 -5.43
CA THR A 320 -22.28 0.43 -4.85
C THR A 320 -20.96 0.77 -5.57
N ASP A 321 -20.50 -0.07 -6.50
CA ASP A 321 -19.18 0.04 -7.17
C ASP A 321 -18.01 0.22 -6.18
N THR A 322 -18.17 -0.31 -4.96
CA THR A 322 -17.18 -0.19 -3.90
C THR A 322 -16.21 -1.34 -3.97
N GLN A 323 -14.92 -1.02 -3.95
CA GLN A 323 -13.85 -1.99 -3.90
C GLN A 323 -12.84 -1.62 -2.82
N ALA A 324 -12.28 -2.63 -2.18
CA ALA A 324 -11.19 -2.44 -1.23
C ALA A 324 -10.36 -3.72 -1.14
N PHE A 325 -9.08 -3.57 -0.78
CA PHE A 325 -8.26 -4.70 -0.39
C PHE A 325 -7.77 -4.58 1.04
N ILE A 326 -7.56 -5.74 1.65
CA ILE A 326 -7.03 -5.88 3.00
C ILE A 326 -5.92 -6.93 3.03
N CYS A 327 -4.81 -6.61 3.67
CA CYS A 327 -3.72 -7.56 3.92
C CYS A 327 -3.01 -7.19 5.22
N HIS A 328 -2.22 -8.10 5.78
CA HIS A 328 -1.55 -7.83 7.05
C HIS A 328 -0.16 -8.45 7.13
N HIS A 329 0.64 -7.93 8.05
CA HIS A 329 1.80 -8.61 8.60
C HIS A 329 1.74 -8.52 10.14
N ASP A 330 2.87 -8.73 10.81
CA ASP A 330 3.00 -8.75 12.26
C ASP A 330 2.79 -7.41 12.98
N GLU A 331 2.86 -6.27 12.28
CA GLU A 331 2.75 -4.93 12.90
C GLU A 331 1.60 -4.09 12.32
N VAL A 332 1.18 -4.36 11.08
CA VAL A 332 0.16 -3.58 10.35
C VAL A 332 -0.89 -4.49 9.73
N VAL A 333 -2.17 -4.11 9.87
CA VAL A 333 -3.23 -4.47 8.92
C VAL A 333 -3.46 -3.27 8.01
N LEU A 334 -3.28 -3.44 6.71
CA LEU A 334 -3.49 -2.41 5.70
C LEU A 334 -4.85 -2.60 5.05
N VAL A 335 -5.67 -1.55 5.03
CA VAL A 335 -6.93 -1.49 4.29
C VAL A 335 -6.85 -0.34 3.29
N ALA A 336 -7.00 -0.62 2.01
CA ALA A 336 -7.03 0.41 0.97
C ALA A 336 -8.37 0.38 0.24
N VAL A 337 -9.07 1.52 0.27
CA VAL A 337 -10.42 1.67 -0.30
C VAL A 337 -10.33 2.46 -1.60
N ARG A 338 -10.90 1.88 -2.66
CA ARG A 338 -10.95 2.47 -3.99
C ARG A 338 -11.96 3.60 -4.06
N GLY A 339 -11.67 4.62 -4.86
CA GLY A 339 -12.66 5.62 -5.27
C GLY A 339 -13.36 5.24 -6.59
N THR A 340 -14.41 5.99 -6.94
CA THR A 340 -15.18 5.80 -8.18
C THR A 340 -14.28 5.84 -9.43
N ALA A 341 -14.49 4.93 -10.38
CA ALA A 341 -13.84 4.99 -11.71
C ALA A 341 -14.81 5.34 -12.85
N SER A 342 -16.14 5.36 -12.60
CA SER A 342 -17.17 5.61 -13.61
C SER A 342 -17.85 6.99 -13.44
N GLY A 343 -18.23 7.63 -14.56
CA GLY A 343 -18.93 8.92 -14.55
C GLY A 343 -20.42 8.86 -14.19
N ALA A 344 -21.02 7.66 -14.15
CA ALA A 344 -22.43 7.46 -13.82
C ALA A 344 -22.68 7.56 -12.30
N ASP A 345 -21.71 7.16 -11.48
CA ASP A 345 -21.75 7.30 -10.02
C ASP A 345 -21.56 8.74 -9.54
N ALA A 346 -20.81 9.56 -10.27
CA ALA A 346 -20.71 10.99 -9.98
C ALA A 346 -22.08 11.71 -10.00
N LEU A 347 -23.05 11.18 -10.77
CA LEU A 347 -24.44 11.67 -10.82
C LEU A 347 -25.30 11.16 -9.64
N ARG A 348 -24.93 10.00 -9.06
CA ARG A 348 -25.54 9.44 -7.83
C ARG A 348 -24.98 10.13 -6.58
N ASP A 349 -23.68 10.47 -6.59
CA ASP A 349 -22.95 11.24 -5.57
C ASP A 349 -23.33 12.73 -5.53
N ALA A 350 -24.09 13.21 -6.53
CA ALA A 350 -24.70 14.54 -6.51
C ALA A 350 -25.93 14.62 -5.57
N ASP A 351 -26.37 13.50 -4.98
CA ASP A 351 -27.38 13.45 -3.94
C ASP A 351 -26.76 13.66 -2.55
N ALA A 352 -26.64 14.91 -2.13
CA ALA A 352 -26.01 15.30 -0.86
C ALA A 352 -26.86 14.94 0.39
N HIS A 353 -27.77 13.98 0.30
CA HIS A 353 -28.64 13.57 1.39
C HIS A 353 -27.84 12.96 2.55
N GLN A 354 -28.11 13.42 3.77
CA GLN A 354 -27.48 12.93 5.00
C GLN A 354 -28.37 11.91 5.71
N VAL A 355 -27.81 10.74 6.02
CA VAL A 355 -28.46 9.66 6.79
C VAL A 355 -27.76 9.46 8.13
N PRO A 356 -28.47 9.01 9.19
CA PRO A 356 -27.85 8.68 10.47
C PRO A 356 -26.70 7.68 10.30
N PHE A 357 -25.56 7.95 10.94
CA PHE A 357 -24.44 7.00 11.01
C PHE A 357 -24.72 5.99 12.13
N VAL A 358 -25.10 4.77 11.75
CA VAL A 358 -25.66 3.76 12.67
C VAL A 358 -24.64 3.29 13.71
N GLU A 359 -23.36 3.27 13.35
CA GLU A 359 -22.25 2.80 14.16
C GLU A 359 -21.72 3.88 15.13
N GLY A 360 -22.33 5.07 15.15
CA GLY A 360 -21.86 6.17 15.99
C GLY A 360 -22.88 7.28 16.17
N VAL A 361 -22.43 8.52 15.99
CA VAL A 361 -23.23 9.74 16.19
C VAL A 361 -23.16 10.62 14.94
N GLY A 362 -24.14 11.52 14.81
CA GLY A 362 -24.26 12.41 13.66
C GLY A 362 -24.76 11.69 12.41
N LYS A 363 -24.47 12.30 11.26
CA LYS A 363 -24.96 11.85 9.95
C LYS A 363 -23.84 11.79 8.92
N ALA A 364 -23.95 10.82 8.01
CA ALA A 364 -23.06 10.62 6.89
C ALA A 364 -23.80 10.84 5.57
N HIS A 365 -23.06 11.13 4.50
CA HIS A 365 -23.58 11.14 3.13
C HIS A 365 -24.16 9.77 2.77
N GLN A 366 -25.39 9.72 2.24
CA GLN A 366 -26.11 8.47 1.99
C GLN A 366 -25.33 7.51 1.09
N GLY A 367 -24.78 7.99 -0.03
CA GLY A 367 -24.03 7.15 -0.95
C GLY A 367 -22.78 6.53 -0.29
N PHE A 368 -22.08 7.31 0.53
CA PHE A 368 -20.85 6.87 1.18
C PHE A 368 -21.15 5.89 2.30
N HIS A 369 -22.25 6.12 3.02
CA HIS A 369 -22.74 5.23 4.05
C HIS A 369 -23.15 3.87 3.48
N GLN A 370 -23.87 3.84 2.35
CA GLN A 370 -24.25 2.59 1.69
C GLN A 370 -23.03 1.78 1.24
N ALA A 371 -22.06 2.45 0.60
CA ALA A 371 -20.79 1.86 0.19
C ALA A 371 -19.99 1.29 1.38
N PHE A 372 -19.89 2.07 2.46
CA PHE A 372 -19.28 1.64 3.71
C PHE A 372 -19.99 0.40 4.29
N GLN A 373 -21.31 0.40 4.37
CA GLN A 373 -22.08 -0.71 4.94
C GLN A 373 -21.92 -2.01 4.14
N ALA A 374 -21.81 -1.92 2.81
CA ALA A 374 -21.57 -3.09 1.96
C ALA A 374 -20.23 -3.76 2.27
N MET A 375 -19.19 -2.98 2.55
CA MET A 375 -17.83 -3.45 2.82
C MET A 375 -17.59 -3.79 4.31
N HIS A 376 -18.30 -3.15 5.24
CA HIS A 376 -18.00 -3.16 6.68
C HIS A 376 -17.87 -4.58 7.26
N ASN A 377 -18.81 -5.46 6.95
CA ASN A 377 -18.80 -6.84 7.47
C ASN A 377 -17.62 -7.66 6.93
N HIS A 378 -17.21 -7.44 5.68
CA HIS A 378 -16.04 -8.12 5.12
C HIS A 378 -14.76 -7.75 5.87
N VAL A 379 -14.58 -6.46 6.21
CA VAL A 379 -13.43 -6.00 7.00
C VAL A 379 -13.49 -6.54 8.43
N LEU A 380 -14.65 -6.55 9.07
CA LEU A 380 -14.81 -7.10 10.42
C LEU A 380 -14.52 -8.60 10.48
N ASP A 381 -14.98 -9.39 9.51
CA ASP A 381 -14.67 -10.82 9.43
C ASP A 381 -13.15 -11.05 9.32
N TYR A 382 -12.49 -10.31 8.43
CA TYR A 382 -11.05 -10.39 8.29
C TYR A 382 -10.31 -10.04 9.58
N LEU A 383 -10.67 -8.93 10.23
CA LEU A 383 -10.05 -8.51 11.49
C LEU A 383 -10.33 -9.52 12.61
N PHE A 384 -11.53 -10.06 12.69
CA PHE A 384 -11.88 -11.08 13.70
C PHE A 384 -10.93 -12.29 13.63
N ARG A 385 -10.62 -12.73 12.41
CA ARG A 385 -9.79 -13.91 12.12
C ARG A 385 -8.28 -13.64 12.28
N PHE A 386 -7.80 -12.49 11.80
CA PHE A 386 -6.37 -12.27 11.59
C PHE A 386 -5.74 -11.14 12.42
N HIS A 387 -6.53 -10.27 13.04
CA HIS A 387 -6.01 -9.21 13.91
C HIS A 387 -5.52 -9.76 15.25
N LYS A 388 -4.30 -9.36 15.63
CA LYS A 388 -3.50 -9.70 16.81
C LYS A 388 -2.77 -8.45 17.32
N ASP A 389 -3.53 -7.36 17.52
CA ASP A 389 -3.05 -6.08 18.06
C ASP A 389 -2.17 -5.24 17.12
N GLN A 390 -2.14 -5.57 15.83
CA GLN A 390 -1.49 -4.71 14.84
C GLN A 390 -2.17 -3.35 14.74
N ARG A 391 -1.41 -2.34 14.31
CA ARG A 391 -1.95 -1.04 13.89
C ARG A 391 -2.81 -1.25 12.64
N ILE A 392 -4.05 -0.77 12.65
CA ILE A 392 -4.89 -0.78 11.45
C ILE A 392 -4.61 0.51 10.68
N VAL A 393 -4.00 0.41 9.51
CA VAL A 393 -3.69 1.57 8.64
C VAL A 393 -4.66 1.54 7.48
N ILE A 394 -5.45 2.61 7.35
CA ILE A 394 -6.50 2.73 6.34
C ILE A 394 -6.11 3.86 5.40
N CYS A 395 -6.19 3.62 4.09
CA CYS A 395 -6.02 4.67 3.10
C CYS A 395 -7.10 4.65 2.03
N GLY A 396 -7.39 5.82 1.46
CA GLY A 396 -8.34 5.94 0.36
C GLY A 396 -8.16 7.22 -0.44
N HIS A 397 -8.45 7.14 -1.73
CA HIS A 397 -8.40 8.28 -2.65
C HIS A 397 -9.81 8.66 -3.12
N SER A 398 -10.07 9.95 -3.30
CA SER A 398 -11.35 10.47 -3.79
C SER A 398 -12.52 9.96 -2.94
N LEU A 399 -13.58 9.41 -3.55
CA LEU A 399 -14.68 8.74 -2.87
C LEU A 399 -14.21 7.69 -1.85
N GLY A 400 -13.19 6.91 -2.18
CA GLY A 400 -12.64 5.88 -1.30
C GLY A 400 -12.11 6.45 0.01
N GLY A 401 -11.64 7.70 0.01
CA GLY A 401 -11.24 8.40 1.23
C GLY A 401 -12.42 8.74 2.15
N ALA A 402 -13.59 9.05 1.59
CA ALA A 402 -14.81 9.28 2.38
C ALA A 402 -15.34 7.98 2.99
N ILE A 403 -15.36 6.90 2.22
CA ILE A 403 -15.75 5.56 2.71
C ILE A 403 -14.77 5.08 3.79
N ALA A 404 -13.46 5.28 3.59
CA ALA A 404 -12.43 4.95 4.55
C ALA A 404 -12.59 5.70 5.89
N LEU A 405 -13.07 6.94 5.87
CA LEU A 405 -13.39 7.69 7.09
C LEU A 405 -14.52 7.06 7.90
N LEU A 406 -15.61 6.65 7.24
CA LEU A 406 -16.72 5.98 7.90
C LEU A 406 -16.28 4.62 8.48
N LEU A 407 -15.51 3.84 7.71
CA LEU A 407 -14.92 2.58 8.17
C LEU A 407 -14.03 2.79 9.40
N ALA A 408 -13.11 3.76 9.35
CA ALA A 408 -12.18 4.01 10.44
C ALA A 408 -12.91 4.38 11.75
N GLU A 409 -13.94 5.23 11.67
CA GLU A 409 -14.72 5.61 12.85
C GLU A 409 -15.58 4.43 13.37
N ALA A 410 -16.17 3.63 12.48
CA ALA A 410 -16.91 2.44 12.87
C ALA A 410 -16.03 1.41 13.61
N LEU A 411 -14.82 1.17 13.10
CA LEU A 411 -13.85 0.30 13.77
C LEU A 411 -13.43 0.85 15.13
N ARG A 412 -13.13 2.15 15.23
CA ARG A 412 -12.77 2.80 16.50
C ARG A 412 -13.88 2.73 17.54
N ARG A 413 -15.15 2.70 17.11
CA ARG A 413 -16.34 2.61 17.96
C ARG A 413 -16.83 1.18 18.21
N ASN A 414 -16.12 0.18 17.68
CA ASN A 414 -16.51 -1.21 17.85
C ASN A 414 -16.59 -1.56 19.35
N ALA A 415 -17.72 -2.13 19.78
CA ALA A 415 -17.96 -2.41 21.21
C ALA A 415 -17.19 -3.63 21.73
N ASP A 416 -16.83 -4.55 20.83
CA ASP A 416 -16.22 -5.84 21.19
C ASP A 416 -14.69 -5.78 21.19
N ARG A 417 -14.08 -4.85 20.44
CA ARG A 417 -12.63 -4.70 20.32
C ARG A 417 -12.19 -3.24 20.27
N ASP A 418 -11.10 -2.95 20.97
CA ASP A 418 -10.43 -1.64 20.95
C ASP A 418 -9.50 -1.52 19.73
N TYR A 419 -10.10 -1.31 18.56
CA TYR A 419 -9.32 -1.08 17.35
C TYR A 419 -8.70 0.31 17.37
N ASN A 420 -7.42 0.40 17.00
CA ASN A 420 -6.70 1.66 16.86
C ASN A 420 -6.38 1.92 15.37
N PRO A 421 -7.29 2.59 14.63
CA PRO A 421 -7.08 2.94 13.23
C PRO A 421 -6.26 4.23 13.01
N LEU A 422 -5.42 4.23 11.97
CA LEU A 422 -4.69 5.37 11.43
C LEU A 422 -5.17 5.62 10.00
N LEU A 423 -5.74 6.79 9.73
CA LEU A 423 -6.38 7.09 8.45
C LEU A 423 -5.57 8.10 7.62
N TYR A 424 -5.31 7.77 6.36
CA TYR A 424 -4.74 8.67 5.35
C TYR A 424 -5.67 8.79 4.14
N THR A 425 -6.11 9.99 3.81
CA THR A 425 -6.98 10.22 2.64
C THR A 425 -6.37 11.18 1.65
N TYR A 426 -6.60 10.96 0.36
CA TYR A 426 -6.08 11.77 -0.73
C TYR A 426 -7.24 12.32 -1.55
N GLY A 427 -7.40 13.64 -1.62
CA GLY A 427 -8.46 14.25 -2.43
C GLY A 427 -9.89 13.89 -1.99
N ALA A 428 -10.08 13.53 -0.72
CA ALA A 428 -11.38 13.06 -0.23
C ALA A 428 -12.40 14.20 -0.06
N PRO A 429 -13.68 13.99 -0.45
CA PRO A 429 -14.76 14.93 -0.21
C PRO A 429 -15.18 14.97 1.26
N ARG A 430 -16.06 15.91 1.64
CA ARG A 430 -16.70 15.91 2.96
C ARG A 430 -17.65 14.72 3.06
N ALA A 431 -17.48 13.86 4.06
CA ALA A 431 -18.27 12.63 4.18
C ALA A 431 -19.45 12.71 5.14
N ALA A 432 -19.40 13.61 6.12
CA ALA A 432 -20.30 13.59 7.26
C ALA A 432 -20.53 14.99 7.87
N ASP A 433 -21.49 15.08 8.78
CA ASP A 433 -21.88 16.32 9.44
C ASP A 433 -20.98 16.69 10.62
N SER A 434 -21.17 17.90 11.16
CA SER A 434 -20.37 18.42 12.27
C SER A 434 -20.47 17.58 13.55
N GLU A 435 -21.59 16.90 13.78
CA GLU A 435 -21.79 16.04 14.95
C GLU A 435 -20.97 14.75 14.83
N PHE A 436 -20.95 14.13 13.64
CA PHE A 436 -20.03 13.04 13.34
C PHE A 436 -18.58 13.47 13.53
N VAL A 437 -18.19 14.64 12.99
CA VAL A 437 -16.82 15.14 13.10
C VAL A 437 -16.41 15.36 14.56
N ALA A 438 -17.31 15.88 15.40
CA ALA A 438 -17.07 16.00 16.83
C ALA A 438 -16.95 14.61 17.51
N GLY A 439 -17.84 13.69 17.16
CA GLY A 439 -17.85 12.31 17.66
C GLY A 439 -16.63 11.47 17.27
N ALA A 440 -15.98 11.82 16.16
CA ALA A 440 -14.78 11.19 15.63
C ALA A 440 -13.48 11.92 16.03
N SER A 441 -13.53 12.95 16.87
CA SER A 441 -12.39 13.84 17.16
C SER A 441 -11.11 13.15 17.67
N SER A 442 -11.20 11.95 18.26
CA SER A 442 -10.04 11.16 18.68
C SER A 442 -9.45 10.28 17.59
N LEU A 443 -10.10 10.16 16.42
CA LEU A 443 -9.60 9.40 15.29
C LEU A 443 -8.42 10.13 14.64
N VAL A 444 -7.29 9.45 14.52
CA VAL A 444 -6.11 10.00 13.84
C VAL A 444 -6.33 9.95 12.33
N HIS A 445 -6.61 11.10 11.74
CA HIS A 445 -6.87 11.24 10.31
C HIS A 445 -6.02 12.33 9.68
N HIS A 446 -5.15 11.95 8.73
CA HIS A 446 -4.36 12.84 7.90
C HIS A 446 -5.02 12.98 6.52
N ARG A 447 -5.52 14.17 6.19
CA ARG A 447 -6.19 14.45 4.92
C ARG A 447 -5.27 15.23 3.99
N ILE A 448 -4.91 14.65 2.86
CA ILE A 448 -4.00 15.20 1.87
C ILE A 448 -4.81 15.87 0.78
N VAL A 449 -4.51 17.16 0.53
CA VAL A 449 -5.12 17.95 -0.54
C VAL A 449 -4.03 18.46 -1.45
N ASN A 450 -4.13 18.17 -2.74
CA ASN A 450 -3.21 18.68 -3.73
C ASN A 450 -3.76 19.96 -4.36
N HIS A 451 -3.01 21.05 -4.23
CA HIS A 451 -3.28 22.41 -4.72
C HIS A 451 -4.69 22.71 -5.26
N ASN A 452 -4.99 22.43 -6.54
CA ASN A 452 -6.25 22.77 -7.19
C ASN A 452 -7.21 21.57 -7.37
N ASP A 453 -7.07 20.52 -6.57
CA ASP A 453 -8.06 19.45 -6.56
C ASP A 453 -9.44 20.01 -6.10
N PRO A 454 -10.49 19.96 -6.95
CA PRO A 454 -11.80 20.49 -6.61
C PRO A 454 -12.61 19.56 -5.68
N VAL A 455 -12.27 18.27 -5.60
CA VAL A 455 -13.09 17.26 -4.91
C VAL A 455 -13.19 17.49 -3.40
N PRO A 456 -12.12 17.90 -2.69
CA PRO A 456 -12.23 18.28 -1.27
C PRO A 456 -13.17 19.46 -0.99
N SER A 457 -13.62 20.21 -2.01
CA SER A 457 -14.55 21.32 -1.80
C SER A 457 -16.02 20.89 -1.80
N VAL A 458 -16.32 19.62 -2.14
CA VAL A 458 -17.69 19.10 -2.21
C VAL A 458 -17.94 17.97 -1.18
N PRO A 459 -19.20 17.76 -0.75
CA PRO A 459 -20.32 18.70 -0.82
C PRO A 459 -20.00 20.02 -0.10
N ALA A 460 -20.65 21.11 -0.52
CA ALA A 460 -20.53 22.38 0.18
C ALA A 460 -21.21 22.29 1.56
N THR A 461 -20.77 23.12 2.51
CA THR A 461 -21.22 23.10 3.91
C THR A 461 -22.74 23.26 4.10
N TRP A 462 -23.43 23.83 3.10
CA TRP A 462 -24.87 24.09 3.10
C TRP A 462 -25.71 23.07 2.31
N MET A 463 -25.11 22.11 1.62
CA MET A 463 -25.83 21.14 0.78
C MET A 463 -26.54 20.08 1.65
N ASN A 464 -27.87 20.03 1.60
CA ASN A 464 -28.71 18.97 2.20
C ASN A 464 -30.00 18.79 1.37
N THR A 465 -29.89 18.38 0.10
CA THR A 465 -31.00 18.37 -0.86
C THR A 465 -30.85 17.25 -1.89
N THR A 466 -31.99 16.73 -2.38
CA THR A 466 -32.07 15.69 -3.42
C THR A 466 -31.79 16.27 -4.81
N ALA A 467 -31.02 15.54 -5.63
CA ALA A 467 -30.53 15.98 -6.95
C ALA A 467 -31.59 16.54 -7.93
N LYS A 468 -32.88 16.21 -7.73
CA LYS A 468 -34.00 16.58 -8.61
C LYS A 468 -34.30 18.09 -8.70
N LEU A 469 -33.85 18.91 -7.74
CA LEU A 469 -34.23 20.33 -7.66
C LEU A 469 -33.18 21.31 -8.19
N TRP A 470 -31.89 20.95 -8.15
CA TRP A 470 -30.82 21.91 -8.47
C TRP A 470 -30.26 21.76 -9.89
N ILE A 471 -30.29 20.56 -10.48
CA ILE A 471 -29.81 20.29 -11.85
C ILE A 471 -30.61 21.10 -12.90
N PRO A 472 -31.96 21.16 -12.87
CA PRO A 472 -32.71 22.02 -13.78
C PRO A 472 -32.46 23.52 -13.54
N GLY A 473 -32.23 23.93 -12.29
CA GLY A 473 -31.92 25.31 -11.92
C GLY A 473 -30.52 25.76 -12.39
N ALA A 474 -29.52 24.89 -12.30
CA ALA A 474 -28.17 25.12 -12.82
C ALA A 474 -28.17 25.20 -14.36
N VAL A 475 -28.92 24.33 -15.05
CA VAL A 475 -29.10 24.36 -16.51
C VAL A 475 -29.90 25.59 -16.97
N ALA A 476 -30.93 26.00 -16.21
CA ALA A 476 -31.71 27.20 -16.47
C ALA A 476 -30.92 28.50 -16.21
N LEU A 477 -29.91 28.48 -15.33
CA LEU A 477 -29.03 29.63 -15.06
C LEU A 477 -28.25 30.07 -16.31
N PHE A 478 -27.95 29.13 -17.22
CA PHE A 478 -27.23 29.37 -18.46
C PHE A 478 -28.13 29.80 -19.63
N SER A 479 -29.45 29.59 -19.52
CA SER A 479 -30.42 29.84 -20.59
C SER A 479 -31.40 30.98 -20.29
N ALA A 480 -31.69 31.26 -19.01
CA ALA A 480 -32.53 32.37 -18.54
C ALA A 480 -32.14 32.81 -17.10
N PRO A 481 -31.24 33.81 -16.94
CA PRO A 481 -30.59 34.10 -15.65
C PRO A 481 -31.51 34.60 -14.53
N GLY A 482 -32.69 35.14 -14.85
CA GLY A 482 -33.66 35.61 -13.85
C GLY A 482 -34.43 34.46 -13.17
N PRO A 483 -35.33 33.75 -13.88
CA PRO A 483 -36.09 32.62 -13.32
C PRO A 483 -35.21 31.44 -12.90
N GLY A 484 -34.10 31.20 -13.61
CA GLY A 484 -33.12 30.14 -13.28
C GLY A 484 -32.40 30.39 -11.95
N GLY A 485 -32.09 31.65 -11.63
CA GLY A 485 -31.48 32.04 -10.35
C GLY A 485 -32.40 31.81 -9.14
N LEU A 486 -33.72 31.96 -9.31
CA LEU A 486 -34.72 31.68 -8.27
C LEU A 486 -34.91 30.18 -8.01
N LEU A 487 -34.89 29.34 -9.05
CA LEU A 487 -34.93 27.87 -8.92
C LEU A 487 -33.64 27.33 -8.29
N PHE A 488 -32.49 27.88 -8.67
CA PHE A 488 -31.20 27.59 -8.03
C PHE A 488 -31.24 27.97 -6.55
N ALA A 489 -31.60 29.22 -6.21
CA ALA A 489 -31.70 29.69 -4.83
C ALA A 489 -32.73 28.92 -3.97
N ALA A 490 -33.84 28.46 -4.55
CA ALA A 490 -34.81 27.61 -3.86
C ALA A 490 -34.24 26.23 -3.51
N GLY A 491 -33.34 25.68 -4.34
CA GLY A 491 -32.58 24.46 -4.05
C GLY A 491 -31.46 24.65 -3.01
N LEU A 492 -31.09 25.89 -2.70
CA LEU A 492 -30.08 26.28 -1.70
C LEU A 492 -30.66 26.48 -0.27
N VAL A 493 -31.99 26.41 -0.11
CA VAL A 493 -32.62 26.65 1.19
C VAL A 493 -32.50 25.40 2.07
N ARG A 494 -31.65 25.51 3.10
CA ARG A 494 -31.46 24.50 4.15
C ARG A 494 -32.76 24.28 4.94
N VAL A 495 -33.36 23.10 4.82
CA VAL A 495 -34.47 22.65 5.68
C VAL A 495 -33.91 21.75 6.79
N GLY A 496 -33.29 22.34 7.82
CA GLY A 496 -32.79 21.63 9.00
C GLY A 496 -31.54 20.74 8.80
N GLY A 497 -30.94 20.30 9.91
CA GLY A 497 -29.76 19.40 9.97
C GLY A 497 -28.40 20.09 10.12
N ASN A 498 -27.39 19.37 10.65
CA ASN A 498 -26.01 19.84 10.82
C ASN A 498 -25.28 20.03 9.47
N PRO A 499 -24.29 20.93 9.36
CA PRO A 499 -23.57 21.15 8.11
C PRO A 499 -22.55 20.04 7.85
N TYR A 500 -22.29 19.73 6.57
CA TYR A 500 -21.16 18.88 6.20
C TYR A 500 -19.85 19.51 6.65
N GLN A 501 -18.95 18.69 7.21
CA GLN A 501 -17.66 19.13 7.69
C GLN A 501 -16.57 18.10 7.38
N HIS A 502 -15.35 18.61 7.18
CA HIS A 502 -14.18 17.76 7.05
C HIS A 502 -13.70 17.26 8.42
N HIS A 503 -13.53 15.95 8.57
CA HIS A 503 -12.81 15.35 9.68
C HIS A 503 -11.30 15.29 9.39
N GLY A 504 -10.45 15.37 10.42
CA GLY A 504 -9.01 15.14 10.32
C GLY A 504 -8.18 16.37 9.96
N GLU A 505 -6.87 16.21 10.12
CA GLU A 505 -5.88 17.26 9.93
C GLU A 505 -5.47 17.38 8.46
N GLN A 506 -5.67 18.57 7.89
CA GLN A 506 -5.34 18.84 6.50
C GLN A 506 -3.84 19.05 6.28
N ARG A 507 -3.31 18.39 5.25
CA ARG A 507 -1.96 18.58 4.69
C ARG A 507 -2.12 19.03 3.24
N HIS A 508 -1.84 20.31 2.97
CA HIS A 508 -2.02 20.90 1.66
C HIS A 508 -0.67 21.01 0.95
N PHE A 509 -0.54 20.32 -0.18
CA PHE A 509 0.62 20.45 -1.05
C PHE A 509 0.42 21.64 -1.99
N MET A 510 1.34 22.60 -1.94
CA MET A 510 1.29 23.82 -2.74
C MET A 510 2.57 23.96 -3.57
N PRO A 511 2.53 23.73 -4.90
CA PRO A 511 3.61 24.12 -5.78
C PRO A 511 3.67 25.65 -5.85
N ILE A 512 4.87 26.21 -5.86
CA ILE A 512 5.13 27.64 -5.92
C ILE A 512 6.17 27.94 -6.98
N LYS A 513 5.99 29.05 -7.69
CA LYS A 513 6.99 29.61 -8.60
C LYS A 513 7.49 30.92 -7.99
N LEU A 514 8.79 30.95 -7.66
CA LEU A 514 9.44 32.12 -7.06
C LEU A 514 9.69 33.20 -8.14
N PRO A 515 10.00 34.46 -7.75
CA PRO A 515 10.15 35.58 -8.68
C PRO A 515 11.18 35.40 -9.79
N ASP A 516 12.26 34.65 -9.54
CA ASP A 516 13.31 34.32 -10.52
C ASP A 516 12.92 33.19 -11.48
N GLY A 517 11.70 32.65 -11.35
CA GLY A 517 11.22 31.51 -12.13
C GLY A 517 11.52 30.14 -11.53
N THR A 518 12.28 30.06 -10.44
CA THR A 518 12.57 28.81 -9.71
C THR A 518 11.27 28.18 -9.21
N GLN A 519 11.07 26.92 -9.54
CA GLN A 519 9.95 26.12 -9.03
C GLN A 519 10.28 25.58 -7.65
N SER A 520 9.30 25.49 -6.78
CA SER A 520 9.43 24.85 -5.48
C SER A 520 8.09 24.33 -4.98
N SER A 521 8.03 23.77 -3.78
CA SER A 521 6.78 23.35 -3.17
C SER A 521 6.83 23.41 -1.65
N VAL A 522 5.65 23.55 -1.03
CA VAL A 522 5.48 23.50 0.42
C VAL A 522 4.30 22.60 0.77
N LEU A 523 4.50 21.69 1.71
CA LEU A 523 3.42 20.99 2.40
C LEU A 523 3.11 21.71 3.71
N TRP A 524 1.89 22.22 3.88
CA TRP A 524 1.52 23.02 5.05
C TRP A 524 0.04 22.92 5.42
N LYS A 525 -0.34 23.62 6.50
CA LYS A 525 -1.68 23.60 7.10
C LYS A 525 -2.36 24.98 6.99
N PRO A 526 -2.88 25.37 5.80
CA PRO A 526 -3.39 26.72 5.58
C PRO A 526 -4.50 27.10 6.56
N GLY A 527 -5.49 26.21 6.81
CA GLY A 527 -6.57 26.47 7.76
C GLY A 527 -7.62 27.49 7.34
N CYS A 528 -7.52 28.05 6.12
CA CYS A 528 -8.48 28.98 5.55
C CYS A 528 -9.13 28.39 4.28
N GLU A 529 -10.45 28.45 4.20
CA GLU A 529 -11.21 27.93 3.07
C GLU A 529 -10.97 28.77 1.80
N SER A 530 -10.68 30.08 1.90
CA SER A 530 -10.42 30.88 0.68
C SER A 530 -9.07 30.65 0.02
N ILE A 531 -8.09 29.98 0.64
CA ILE A 531 -6.94 29.49 -0.13
C ILE A 531 -7.36 28.32 -1.04
N GLN A 532 -8.32 27.52 -0.59
CA GLN A 532 -8.89 26.41 -1.36
C GLN A 532 -9.85 26.93 -2.43
N GLU A 533 -10.67 27.92 -2.09
CA GLU A 533 -11.62 28.54 -3.03
C GLU A 533 -10.99 29.58 -3.96
N ALA A 534 -9.92 30.30 -3.60
CA ALA A 534 -9.24 31.24 -4.50
C ALA A 534 -8.48 30.51 -5.63
N ALA A 535 -8.04 29.27 -5.37
CA ALA A 535 -7.58 28.35 -6.39
C ALA A 535 -8.73 27.97 -7.36
N CYS A 536 -9.91 27.67 -6.82
CA CYS A 536 -11.11 27.36 -7.59
C CYS A 536 -11.71 28.58 -8.33
N ASN A 537 -11.67 29.77 -7.73
CA ASN A 537 -12.16 31.03 -8.29
C ASN A 537 -11.26 31.56 -9.41
N ARG A 538 -10.01 31.12 -9.50
CA ARG A 538 -9.17 31.41 -10.68
C ARG A 538 -9.65 30.64 -11.93
N ALA A 539 -10.41 29.56 -11.75
CA ALA A 539 -11.14 28.90 -12.83
C ALA A 539 -12.50 29.58 -13.13
N LEU A 540 -13.04 30.39 -12.21
CA LEU A 540 -14.33 31.09 -12.38
C LEU A 540 -14.21 32.60 -12.62
N GLN A 541 -13.01 33.19 -12.54
CA GLN A 541 -12.73 34.57 -12.97
C GLN A 541 -12.48 34.63 -14.48
N LEU A 542 -13.57 34.43 -15.24
CA LEU A 542 -13.74 35.03 -16.57
C LEU A 542 -14.98 35.91 -16.53
N GLN A 543 -14.84 37.12 -16.00
CA GLN A 543 -15.68 38.24 -16.43
C GLN A 543 -14.82 39.49 -16.59
N GLY A 544 -14.56 39.79 -17.85
CA GLY A 544 -13.79 40.93 -18.36
C GLY A 544 -13.29 40.62 -19.76
N ASP A 545 -14.21 40.67 -20.74
CA ASP A 545 -14.09 40.27 -22.15
C ASP A 545 -13.70 38.82 -22.42
N MET A 546 -14.60 38.07 -23.07
CA MET A 546 -14.37 36.69 -23.48
C MET A 546 -13.18 36.57 -24.45
N PRO A 547 -12.20 35.70 -24.20
CA PRO A 547 -11.41 35.10 -25.27
C PRO A 547 -11.90 33.67 -25.55
N ALA A 548 -11.66 33.24 -26.79
CA ALA A 548 -12.23 32.09 -27.48
C ALA A 548 -12.22 30.74 -26.73
N ARG A 549 -13.08 29.84 -27.22
CA ARG A 549 -13.52 28.52 -26.73
C ARG A 549 -12.45 27.47 -26.33
N ASP A 550 -11.19 27.83 -26.19
CA ASP A 550 -10.08 26.95 -25.79
C ASP A 550 -9.94 26.76 -24.26
N ASN A 551 -10.64 27.57 -23.44
CA ASN A 551 -10.49 27.56 -21.98
C ASN A 551 -11.24 26.41 -21.25
N LEU A 552 -12.28 25.81 -21.85
CA LEU A 552 -12.99 24.66 -21.27
C LEU A 552 -12.13 23.39 -21.31
N LEU A 553 -11.36 23.19 -22.39
CA LEU A 553 -10.37 22.11 -22.50
C LEU A 553 -9.24 22.30 -21.48
N LYS A 554 -8.79 23.54 -21.22
CA LYS A 554 -7.81 23.85 -20.15
C LYS A 554 -8.33 23.59 -18.72
N GLN A 555 -9.63 23.73 -18.45
CA GLN A 555 -10.23 23.33 -17.18
C GLN A 555 -10.28 21.79 -17.03
N LEU A 556 -10.53 21.06 -18.12
CA LEU A 556 -10.39 19.59 -18.13
C LEU A 556 -8.93 19.14 -17.90
N PHE A 557 -7.94 19.93 -18.30
CA PHE A 557 -6.53 19.71 -17.93
C PHE A 557 -6.23 19.96 -16.43
N GLN A 558 -7.07 20.70 -15.68
CA GLN A 558 -6.90 20.91 -14.23
C GLN A 558 -7.51 19.78 -13.37
N ALA A 559 -8.48 19.02 -13.93
CA ALA A 559 -8.93 17.75 -13.35
C ALA A 559 -7.79 16.72 -13.23
N SER A 560 -6.67 16.94 -13.94
CA SER A 560 -5.46 16.12 -13.79
C SER A 560 -4.91 16.10 -12.36
N GLN A 561 -5.16 17.15 -11.56
CA GLN A 561 -4.64 17.29 -10.20
C GLN A 561 -5.34 16.41 -9.17
N HIS A 562 -6.50 15.87 -9.54
CA HIS A 562 -7.21 14.88 -8.74
C HIS A 562 -6.65 13.47 -8.93
N PHE A 563 -5.94 13.15 -10.02
CA PHE A 563 -5.45 11.78 -10.21
C PHE A 563 -4.25 11.45 -9.34
N MET A 564 -4.18 10.19 -8.92
CA MET A 564 -3.09 9.69 -8.08
C MET A 564 -1.74 9.68 -8.82
N THR A 565 -1.66 8.98 -9.95
CA THR A 565 -0.40 8.76 -10.70
C THR A 565 0.13 10.05 -11.35
N ALA A 566 -0.76 10.94 -11.77
CA ALA A 566 -0.38 12.21 -12.39
C ALA A 566 -0.13 13.34 -11.37
N SER A 567 -0.56 13.19 -10.11
CA SER A 567 -0.52 14.31 -9.16
C SER A 567 -0.19 13.94 -7.72
N TYR A 568 -1.03 13.18 -7.02
CA TYR A 568 -0.83 12.91 -5.58
C TYR A 568 0.46 12.13 -5.31
N ILE A 569 0.77 11.10 -6.12
CA ILE A 569 2.01 10.33 -5.96
C ILE A 569 3.25 11.21 -6.22
N PRO A 570 3.36 11.95 -7.34
CA PRO A 570 4.46 12.91 -7.54
C PRO A 570 4.59 13.95 -6.43
N ALA A 571 3.48 14.52 -5.94
CA ALA A 571 3.48 15.50 -4.85
C ALA A 571 3.96 14.90 -3.52
N ALA A 572 3.51 13.69 -3.21
CA ALA A 572 3.93 12.94 -2.04
C ALA A 572 5.43 12.58 -2.10
N TRP A 573 5.90 12.10 -3.25
CA TRP A 573 7.31 11.83 -3.50
C TRP A 573 8.16 13.10 -3.36
N ALA A 574 7.71 14.21 -3.96
CA ALA A 574 8.41 15.49 -3.90
C ALA A 574 8.54 15.99 -2.46
N THR A 575 7.47 15.82 -1.67
CA THR A 575 7.48 16.15 -0.24
C THR A 575 8.50 15.29 0.52
N LEU A 576 8.51 13.97 0.30
CA LEU A 576 9.45 13.05 0.95
C LEU A 576 10.90 13.42 0.63
N ARG A 577 11.24 13.63 -0.64
CA ARG A 577 12.58 14.03 -1.06
C ARG A 577 13.00 15.37 -0.49
N ARG A 578 12.10 16.35 -0.50
CA ARG A 578 12.37 17.68 0.06
C ARG A 578 12.60 17.62 1.57
N TRP A 579 11.80 16.83 2.29
CA TRP A 579 11.94 16.68 3.74
C TRP A 579 13.22 15.93 4.11
N GLN A 580 13.63 14.94 3.33
CA GLN A 580 14.96 14.30 3.47
C GLN A 580 16.08 15.31 3.28
N GLN A 581 16.05 16.12 2.21
CA GLN A 581 17.06 17.16 1.99
C GLN A 581 17.06 18.21 3.13
N THR A 582 15.89 18.54 3.66
CA THR A 582 15.75 19.50 4.77
C THR A 582 16.34 18.94 6.07
N LEU A 583 16.10 17.65 6.35
CA LEU A 583 16.69 16.94 7.48
C LEU A 583 18.21 16.85 7.36
N GLU A 584 18.73 16.46 6.19
CA GLU A 584 20.17 16.35 5.90
C GLU A 584 20.89 17.70 6.01
N SER A 585 20.27 18.77 5.52
CA SER A 585 20.83 20.13 5.58
C SER A 585 20.60 20.84 6.92
N GLN A 586 19.85 20.23 7.85
CA GLN A 586 19.38 20.85 9.10
C GLN A 586 18.67 22.20 8.88
N GLY A 587 18.03 22.35 7.72
CA GLY A 587 17.31 23.55 7.29
C GLY A 587 15.94 23.71 7.93
N THR A 588 15.24 24.78 7.55
CA THR A 588 13.87 25.04 7.96
C THR A 588 12.88 24.48 6.93
N LEU A 589 11.72 24.03 7.41
CA LEU A 589 10.70 23.40 6.56
C LEU A 589 10.20 24.33 5.43
N VAL A 590 10.10 25.62 5.74
CA VAL A 590 9.88 26.68 4.76
C VAL A 590 11.10 27.60 4.76
N THR A 591 11.69 27.83 3.59
CA THR A 591 12.84 28.73 3.47
C THR A 591 12.41 30.19 3.63
N PRO A 592 13.31 31.10 4.04
CA PRO A 592 13.00 32.53 4.14
C PRO A 592 12.41 33.11 2.86
N ARG A 593 12.94 32.69 1.71
CA ARG A 593 12.53 33.16 0.39
C ARG A 593 11.12 32.73 0.01
N GLU A 594 10.76 31.48 0.31
CA GLU A 594 9.40 30.97 0.12
C GLU A 594 8.43 31.63 1.10
N PHE A 595 8.84 31.79 2.37
CA PHE A 595 8.06 32.48 3.38
C PHE A 595 7.69 33.90 2.92
N GLU A 596 8.67 34.71 2.52
CA GLU A 596 8.42 36.08 2.08
C GLU A 596 7.46 36.14 0.88
N TRP A 597 7.61 35.22 -0.07
CA TRP A 597 6.74 35.17 -1.25
C TRP A 597 5.29 34.82 -0.89
N ILE A 598 5.11 33.77 -0.09
CA ILE A 598 3.78 33.30 0.32
C ILE A 598 3.13 34.33 1.25
N ASP A 599 3.85 34.86 2.23
CA ASP A 599 3.33 35.84 3.19
C ASP A 599 2.84 37.11 2.49
N ARG A 600 3.60 37.65 1.53
CA ARG A 600 3.16 38.78 0.68
C ARG A 600 1.94 38.44 -0.16
N ALA A 601 1.80 37.21 -0.63
CA ALA A 601 0.60 36.79 -1.36
C ALA A 601 -0.63 36.77 -0.45
N LEU A 602 -0.51 36.19 0.75
CA LEU A 602 -1.58 36.15 1.76
C LEU A 602 -1.97 37.54 2.25
N GLU A 603 -1.00 38.43 2.43
CA GLU A 603 -1.25 39.82 2.81
C GLU A 603 -2.03 40.58 1.73
N ARG A 604 -1.68 40.42 0.45
CA ARG A 604 -2.43 41.00 -0.67
C ARG A 604 -3.86 40.46 -0.72
N MET A 605 -4.06 39.16 -0.51
CA MET A 605 -5.41 38.57 -0.44
C MET A 605 -6.21 39.16 0.73
N GLY A 606 -5.61 39.26 1.91
CA GLY A 606 -6.24 39.88 3.08
C GLY A 606 -6.63 41.34 2.82
N GLN A 607 -5.79 42.09 2.12
CA GLN A 607 -6.08 43.47 1.73
C GLN A 607 -7.26 43.55 0.75
N GLN A 608 -7.29 42.70 -0.28
CA GLN A 608 -8.40 42.61 -1.23
C GLN A 608 -9.73 42.30 -0.54
N LEU A 609 -9.75 41.37 0.43
CA LEU A 609 -10.94 41.05 1.20
C LEU A 609 -11.41 42.21 2.08
N ARG A 610 -10.49 42.95 2.72
CA ARG A 610 -10.83 44.14 3.51
C ARG A 610 -11.41 45.25 2.64
N ASP A 611 -10.83 45.48 1.47
CA ASP A 611 -11.31 46.50 0.54
C ASP A 611 -12.68 46.11 -0.03
N LYS A 612 -12.90 44.82 -0.29
CA LYS A 612 -14.22 44.31 -0.68
C LYS A 612 -15.26 44.45 0.43
N ASN A 613 -14.90 44.16 1.68
CA ASN A 613 -15.79 44.34 2.82
C ASN A 613 -16.20 45.81 2.97
N ARG A 614 -15.23 46.74 2.88
CA ARG A 614 -15.49 48.20 2.90
C ARG A 614 -16.37 48.65 1.73
N GLU A 615 -16.21 48.07 0.54
CA GLU A 615 -17.06 48.37 -0.62
C GLU A 615 -18.52 47.94 -0.35
N LEU A 616 -18.72 46.74 0.18
CA LEU A 616 -20.06 46.22 0.52
C LEU A 616 -20.72 47.05 1.62
N ASP A 617 -19.96 47.47 2.64
CA ASP A 617 -20.45 48.37 3.70
C ASP A 617 -20.89 49.73 3.17
N ARG A 618 -20.20 50.27 2.14
CA ARG A 618 -20.56 51.54 1.51
C ARG A 618 -21.80 51.45 0.62
N ARG A 619 -22.07 50.29 0.00
CA ARG A 619 -23.23 50.06 -0.89
C ARG A 619 -24.52 49.65 -0.14
N ARG A 620 -24.53 49.79 1.18
CA ARG A 620 -25.58 49.32 2.10
C ARG A 620 -26.95 49.98 1.85
N PRO A 621 -27.97 49.25 1.38
CA PRO A 621 -29.35 49.76 1.32
C PRO A 621 -30.03 49.67 2.68
N THR A 622 -30.88 50.65 3.01
CA THR A 622 -31.53 50.77 4.33
C THR A 622 -32.46 49.59 4.68
N ASN A 623 -32.95 48.84 3.68
CA ASN A 623 -34.01 47.84 3.81
C ASN A 623 -33.56 46.35 3.78
N GLN A 624 -32.25 46.04 3.68
CA GLN A 624 -31.75 44.64 3.64
C GLN A 624 -30.70 44.37 4.73
N ARG A 625 -31.09 44.54 6.01
CA ARG A 625 -30.16 44.42 7.15
C ARG A 625 -29.68 42.99 7.45
N SER A 626 -30.49 41.96 7.19
CA SER A 626 -30.19 40.57 7.58
C SER A 626 -29.22 39.85 6.62
N HIS A 627 -29.45 39.92 5.29
CA HIS A 627 -28.56 39.29 4.30
C HIS A 627 -27.22 40.00 4.12
N ALA A 628 -27.16 41.32 4.34
CA ALA A 628 -25.88 42.04 4.28
C ALA A 628 -24.97 41.70 5.48
N HIS A 629 -25.56 41.39 6.65
CA HIS A 629 -24.82 41.07 7.87
C HIS A 629 -24.11 39.71 7.77
N SER A 630 -24.75 38.71 7.14
CA SER A 630 -24.14 37.38 6.94
C SER A 630 -22.94 37.40 5.99
N HIS A 631 -22.97 38.21 4.93
CA HIS A 631 -21.83 38.32 3.99
C HIS A 631 -20.63 39.04 4.61
N SER A 632 -20.85 40.12 5.36
CA SER A 632 -19.77 40.84 6.06
C SER A 632 -19.13 39.97 7.17
N GLN A 633 -19.94 39.17 7.87
CA GLN A 633 -19.44 38.18 8.84
C GLN A 633 -18.61 37.08 8.17
N ALA A 634 -19.04 36.55 7.02
CA ALA A 634 -18.28 35.55 6.28
C ALA A 634 -16.92 36.08 5.78
N LEU A 635 -16.88 37.30 5.24
CA LEU A 635 -15.63 37.95 4.82
C LEU A 635 -14.70 38.24 6.00
N SER A 636 -15.24 38.66 7.14
CA SER A 636 -14.46 38.92 8.35
C SER A 636 -13.85 37.62 8.92
N ALA A 637 -14.65 36.55 8.99
CA ALA A 637 -14.17 35.23 9.38
C ALA A 637 -13.06 34.73 8.44
N GLU A 638 -13.15 35.00 7.15
CA GLU A 638 -12.09 34.65 6.21
C GLU A 638 -10.80 35.47 6.41
N ILE A 639 -10.92 36.77 6.68
CA ILE A 639 -9.77 37.62 7.00
C ILE A 639 -9.04 37.10 8.26
N ASP A 640 -9.79 36.66 9.28
CA ASP A 640 -9.22 36.08 10.50
C ASP A 640 -8.56 34.71 10.23
N ARG A 641 -9.17 33.89 9.36
CA ARG A 641 -8.55 32.63 8.91
C ARG A 641 -7.24 32.88 8.16
N LEU A 642 -7.18 33.85 7.25
CA LEU A 642 -5.94 34.23 6.56
C LEU A 642 -4.87 34.72 7.53
N ARG A 643 -5.24 35.47 8.57
CA ARG A 643 -4.30 35.89 9.63
C ARG A 643 -3.71 34.67 10.35
N THR A 644 -4.57 33.73 10.73
CA THR A 644 -4.15 32.46 11.34
C THR A 644 -3.24 31.65 10.41
N SER A 645 -3.52 31.64 9.09
CA SER A 645 -2.66 31.01 8.09
C SER A 645 -1.26 31.62 8.03
N ARG A 646 -1.16 32.96 8.10
CA ARG A 646 0.13 33.67 8.14
C ARG A 646 0.93 33.33 9.41
N GLU A 647 0.28 33.30 10.58
CA GLU A 647 0.93 32.91 11.84
C GLU A 647 1.45 31.47 11.79
N ARG A 648 0.67 30.54 11.23
CA ARG A 648 1.12 29.16 10.99
C ARG A 648 2.30 29.11 10.04
N LEU A 649 2.23 29.82 8.91
CA LEU A 649 3.32 29.89 7.95
C LEU A 649 4.61 30.45 8.61
N GLN A 650 4.48 31.46 9.46
CA GLN A 650 5.59 32.02 10.23
C GLN A 650 6.22 31.00 11.17
N SER A 651 5.43 30.12 11.81
CA SER A 651 5.99 29.04 12.63
C SER A 651 6.81 28.03 11.80
N LEU A 652 6.40 27.76 10.55
CA LEU A 652 7.10 26.82 9.66
C LEU A 652 8.46 27.35 9.18
N ARG A 653 8.65 28.67 9.14
CA ARG A 653 9.94 29.32 8.86
C ARG A 653 11.01 28.97 9.90
N TRP A 654 10.61 28.62 11.13
CA TRP A 654 11.53 28.27 12.21
C TRP A 654 11.52 26.78 12.56
N ARG A 655 10.55 26.01 12.02
CA ARG A 655 10.45 24.57 12.25
C ARG A 655 11.59 23.85 11.53
N ARG A 656 12.41 23.14 12.30
CA ARG A 656 13.36 22.14 11.80
C ARG A 656 12.72 20.76 11.88
N LEU A 657 13.12 19.87 10.98
CA LEU A 657 12.61 18.50 10.93
C LEU A 657 13.46 17.56 11.77
N ASP A 658 12.79 16.62 12.43
CA ASP A 658 13.41 15.46 13.06
C ASP A 658 13.28 14.24 12.15
N ALA A 659 14.09 13.20 12.37
CA ALA A 659 14.00 11.96 11.58
C ALA A 659 12.60 11.32 11.63
N ARG A 660 11.87 11.51 12.73
CA ARG A 660 10.48 11.05 12.92
C ARG A 660 9.48 11.79 12.03
N ASP A 661 9.72 13.06 11.69
CA ASP A 661 8.89 13.78 10.73
C ASP A 661 9.00 13.15 9.32
N VAL A 662 10.16 12.59 8.99
CA VAL A 662 10.40 11.98 7.68
C VAL A 662 9.98 10.50 7.66
N TYR A 663 10.44 9.72 8.63
CA TYR A 663 10.34 8.25 8.61
C TYR A 663 9.35 7.67 9.64
N GLY A 664 8.73 8.50 10.48
CA GLY A 664 7.76 8.06 11.48
C GLY A 664 8.37 7.11 12.51
N SER A 665 7.66 6.02 12.83
CA SER A 665 8.13 4.99 13.76
C SER A 665 9.42 4.28 13.33
N HIS A 666 9.81 4.42 12.06
CA HIS A 666 11.02 3.79 11.51
C HIS A 666 12.27 4.68 11.58
N ALA A 667 12.15 5.90 12.12
CA ALA A 667 13.28 6.83 12.23
C ALA A 667 14.50 6.24 12.96
N ASP A 668 14.24 5.42 13.98
CA ASP A 668 15.25 4.78 14.83
C ASP A 668 15.46 3.29 14.44
N ALA A 669 14.88 2.82 13.33
CA ALA A 669 14.93 1.41 12.94
C ALA A 669 16.33 1.02 12.43
N PRO A 670 16.89 -0.13 12.88
CA PRO A 670 18.26 -0.53 12.54
C PRO A 670 18.44 -0.80 11.04
N HIS A 671 17.37 -1.13 10.32
CA HIS A 671 17.39 -1.45 8.89
C HIS A 671 17.12 -0.22 7.99
N LEU A 672 16.79 0.96 8.55
CA LEU A 672 16.42 2.15 7.77
C LEU A 672 17.48 2.52 6.73
N GLN A 673 18.77 2.48 7.10
CA GLN A 673 19.86 2.83 6.20
C GLN A 673 19.99 1.87 5.01
N ALA A 674 19.78 0.56 5.24
CA ALA A 674 19.79 -0.42 4.16
C ALA A 674 18.60 -0.21 3.21
N SER A 675 17.42 0.07 3.76
CA SER A 675 16.21 0.44 3.00
C SER A 675 16.41 1.70 2.17
N LEU A 676 17.04 2.74 2.72
CA LEU A 676 17.36 3.98 2.01
C LEU A 676 18.39 3.75 0.91
N LYS A 677 19.45 2.97 1.18
CA LYS A 677 20.46 2.61 0.17
C LYS A 677 19.80 1.91 -1.03
N ARG A 678 18.92 0.93 -0.78
CA ARG A 678 18.12 0.27 -1.82
C ARG A 678 17.23 1.28 -2.55
N TRP A 679 16.48 2.11 -1.81
CA TRP A 679 15.58 3.07 -2.42
C TRP A 679 16.30 4.06 -3.34
N PHE A 680 17.50 4.53 -2.95
CA PHE A 680 18.34 5.41 -3.75
C PHE A 680 19.13 4.72 -4.86
N SER A 681 19.12 3.38 -4.99
CA SER A 681 19.71 2.73 -6.17
C SER A 681 18.94 3.08 -7.44
N HIS A 682 17.63 3.32 -7.33
CA HIS A 682 16.78 3.74 -8.44
C HIS A 682 17.08 5.18 -8.86
N ARG A 683 17.09 5.45 -10.16
CA ARG A 683 17.38 6.78 -10.71
C ARG A 683 16.26 7.76 -10.37
N GLU A 684 15.02 7.28 -10.41
CA GLU A 684 13.78 8.01 -10.16
C GLU A 684 13.79 8.63 -8.76
N ASN A 685 14.30 7.92 -7.75
CA ASN A 685 14.39 8.43 -6.38
C ASN A 685 15.56 9.39 -6.13
N ARG A 686 16.48 9.51 -7.10
CA ARG A 686 17.59 10.47 -7.08
C ARG A 686 17.31 11.71 -7.93
N GLU A 687 16.16 11.77 -8.61
CA GLU A 687 15.86 12.86 -9.54
C GLU A 687 15.84 14.21 -8.82
N LEU A 688 16.61 15.17 -9.35
CA LEU A 688 16.68 16.54 -8.84
C LEU A 688 15.54 17.36 -9.43
N SER A 689 14.33 17.08 -8.99
CA SER A 689 13.18 17.90 -9.32
C SER A 689 13.15 19.13 -8.41
N GLN A 690 13.00 20.32 -8.99
CA GLN A 690 12.97 21.58 -8.22
C GLN A 690 11.76 21.66 -7.27
N VAL A 691 10.62 21.07 -7.64
CA VAL A 691 9.47 20.95 -6.73
C VAL A 691 9.72 19.98 -5.57
N ALA A 692 10.73 19.10 -5.70
CA ALA A 692 11.16 18.13 -4.70
C ALA A 692 12.42 18.56 -3.93
N SER A 693 12.89 19.79 -4.15
CA SER A 693 14.14 20.31 -3.57
C SER A 693 13.92 21.63 -2.84
N ILE A 694 14.83 21.95 -1.93
CA ILE A 694 14.95 23.27 -1.31
C ILE A 694 15.48 24.24 -2.38
N PRO A 695 14.88 25.43 -2.57
CA PRO A 695 15.36 26.39 -3.55
C PRO A 695 16.78 26.87 -3.18
N PRO A 696 17.69 27.01 -4.16
CA PRO A 696 19.05 27.46 -3.89
C PRO A 696 19.06 28.90 -3.34
N PRO A 697 20.03 29.25 -2.47
CA PRO A 697 20.21 30.61 -1.97
C PRO A 697 20.58 31.55 -3.13
N THR A 698 20.07 32.78 -3.09
CA THR A 698 20.43 33.78 -4.10
C THR A 698 21.83 34.37 -3.82
N LEU A 699 22.45 35.03 -4.81
CA LEU A 699 23.76 35.69 -4.63
C LEU A 699 23.71 36.76 -3.52
N ASP A 700 22.55 37.41 -3.31
CA ASP A 700 22.33 38.36 -2.19
C ASP A 700 22.28 37.67 -0.81
N ASP A 701 21.89 36.40 -0.73
CA ASP A 701 21.84 35.65 0.53
C ASP A 701 23.23 35.21 1.01
N ARG A 702 24.20 35.06 0.10
CA ARG A 702 25.59 34.68 0.45
C ARG A 702 26.35 35.80 1.18
N GLY A 703 25.89 37.04 1.09
CA GLY A 703 26.48 38.21 1.75
C GLY A 703 25.95 38.48 3.16
N ARG A 704 24.84 37.86 3.57
CA ARG A 704 24.29 37.97 4.94
C ARG A 704 24.74 36.78 5.77
N ALA A 705 26.03 36.72 6.07
CA ALA A 705 26.46 35.98 7.26
C ALA A 705 25.64 36.52 8.45
N HIS A 706 24.85 35.67 9.09
CA HIS A 706 24.22 36.01 10.36
C HIS A 706 25.33 36.10 11.42
N THR A 707 25.97 37.26 11.51
CA THR A 707 26.63 37.66 12.74
C THR A 707 25.53 37.90 13.76
N LEU A 708 25.41 36.97 14.71
CA LEU A 708 24.77 37.19 16.00
C LEU A 708 25.33 38.50 16.58
N ASP A 709 24.54 39.56 16.55
CA ASP A 709 24.85 40.81 17.23
C ASP A 709 24.40 40.68 18.69
N ILE A 710 25.34 40.19 19.51
CA ILE A 710 25.19 39.98 20.96
C ILE A 710 25.05 41.32 21.71
N ASP A 711 25.26 42.47 21.07
CA ASP A 711 25.15 43.79 21.71
C ASP A 711 23.74 44.40 21.62
N SER A 712 22.76 43.68 21.09
CA SER A 712 21.34 44.11 21.07
C SER A 712 20.53 43.71 22.31
N ILE A 713 21.19 43.19 23.35
CA ILE A 713 20.60 42.96 24.68
C ILE A 713 21.40 43.74 25.73
N VAL A 714 21.12 45.04 25.85
CA VAL A 714 21.19 45.83 27.11
C VAL A 714 20.04 46.82 27.10
#